data_AF-A0A7X0R175-F1
#
_entry.id   AF-A0A7X0R175-F1
#
_cell.length_a   1.000
_cell.length_b   1.000
_cell.length_c   1.000
_cell.angle_alpha   90.00
_cell.angle_beta   90.00
_cell.angle_gamma   90.00
#
_symmetry.space_group_name_H-M   'P 1'
#
loop_
_entity.id
_entity.type
_entity.pdbx_description
1 polymer ?
#
loop_
_entity_poly.entity_id
_entity_poly.type
_entity_poly.pdbx_seq_one_letter_code
_entity_poly.pdbx_strand_id
1 'polypeptide(L)'
;MRKIILSLFFLLISQQLFAQKNIETRLGYSYTDPFEFSDEWQYLSTDIYLFNGSKFTRVLNELERGVKRPKKRYRNQLEYLFITAQLKNMKLFGNDEIVYPLYNFYVDQDKDDYKTQVSDNLEVVRIIDKMPLSSTQNNIDATINAKAITNDQGDQVFNLVANQLVNLSKLTTPTGAVLSLVGEFGNLLSTRTHKREYRFSSTIRLYEGQDFDTRLHSVKVYVFVPGDVKTVTIKPARLADYLSKNPNKLERRMLEEMTNYKDYPYMVVANYKSLYKMDVLTGDEVTLDLIEKRKQKIQSAYEQQLVNDETYRQEKLFVEYLRVFAEMKQQLNIYRLNYRNNSPEINARNLFAIIQEYKRLKATMDARETEFKTNSTYKNIFKPEYESILGNADLYLDADHNLKSGKLLVNTLRELENDPASYSTPEKREKALAKLYAVELPRPDLLSASVEGEAIVRLKSKLEELQYNAVFEKDIKKLADTPASDETIVVRNALQDKANASNCISCRDKVRDAVTAYNKRYDSYRLREAVHEMTKLRQQAEQQVFTYLRWQLCFSNNLQTIAVATSEVGMDAYYARISEKSEAFAASVKTLDAHVKQEPEIVQLQKVLDYTKQLQRLLQETEQNYNTLCSIDKKLCECPA
;
A
#
# COMPACT_ATOMS: atom_id res chain seq x y z
N MET A 1 26.64 -40.81 80.63
CA MET A 1 25.67 -40.67 79.51
C MET A 1 24.33 -40.05 79.90
N ARG A 2 23.67 -40.42 81.01
CA ARG A 2 22.37 -39.83 81.42
C ARG A 2 22.36 -38.29 81.58
N LYS A 3 23.44 -37.67 82.04
CA LYS A 3 23.53 -36.20 82.19
C LYS A 3 23.63 -35.45 80.85
N ILE A 4 24.22 -36.06 79.81
CA ILE A 4 24.36 -35.43 78.48
C ILE A 4 23.02 -35.47 77.73
N ILE A 5 22.26 -36.56 77.89
CA ILE A 5 20.92 -36.72 77.29
C ILE A 5 19.92 -35.75 77.94
N LEU A 6 20.01 -35.51 79.26
CA LEU A 6 19.17 -34.54 79.95
C LEU A 6 19.49 -33.09 79.53
N SER A 7 20.78 -32.77 79.33
CA SER A 7 21.21 -31.46 78.81
C SER A 7 20.80 -31.24 77.36
N LEU A 8 20.85 -32.27 76.51
CA LEU A 8 20.34 -32.20 75.13
C LEU A 8 18.81 -32.02 75.09
N PHE A 9 18.08 -32.67 76.01
CA PHE A 9 16.62 -32.53 76.11
C PHE A 9 16.22 -31.12 76.58
N PHE A 10 16.98 -30.51 77.50
CA PHE A 10 16.79 -29.10 77.88
C PHE A 10 17.19 -28.10 76.78
N LEU A 11 18.19 -28.43 75.94
CA LEU A 11 18.56 -27.64 74.74
C LEU A 11 17.55 -27.77 73.60
N LEU A 12 16.83 -28.90 73.49
CA LEU A 12 15.75 -29.12 72.52
C LEU A 12 14.43 -28.50 72.97
N ILE A 13 14.19 -28.35 74.28
CA ILE A 13 13.01 -27.66 74.83
C ILE A 13 13.20 -26.13 74.83
N SER A 14 14.43 -25.62 74.86
CA SER A 14 14.71 -24.18 74.77
C SER A 14 14.63 -23.63 73.34
N GLN A 15 14.50 -24.47 72.32
CA GLN A 15 13.97 -24.07 71.01
C GLN A 15 12.44 -24.01 71.03
N GLN A 16 11.87 -23.32 72.03
CA GLN A 16 10.53 -22.80 71.87
C GLN A 16 10.58 -21.80 70.72
N LEU A 17 10.02 -22.25 69.59
CA LEU A 17 9.39 -21.44 68.56
C LEU A 17 9.12 -20.01 69.07
N PHE A 18 10.04 -19.09 68.79
CA PHE A 18 9.67 -17.70 68.61
C PHE A 18 8.86 -17.64 67.31
N ALA A 19 7.62 -18.14 67.39
CA ALA A 19 6.62 -17.88 66.38
C ALA A 19 6.39 -16.37 66.41
N GLN A 20 7.11 -15.66 65.55
CA GLN A 20 6.82 -14.28 65.20
C GLN A 20 5.37 -14.30 64.70
N LYS A 21 4.43 -13.83 65.54
CA LYS A 21 3.01 -13.80 65.20
C LYS A 21 2.79 -12.71 64.16
N ASN A 22 3.01 -13.06 62.90
CA ASN A 22 2.81 -12.18 61.76
C ASN A 22 1.32 -12.10 61.41
N ILE A 23 0.92 -10.98 60.79
CA ILE A 23 -0.34 -10.93 60.04
C ILE A 23 -0.18 -11.88 58.86
N GLU A 24 -1.14 -12.77 58.67
CA GLU A 24 -1.14 -13.66 57.53
C GLU A 24 -1.96 -13.05 56.41
N THR A 25 -1.37 -13.01 55.21
CA THR A 25 -2.09 -12.70 53.98
C THR A 25 -2.66 -14.00 53.41
N ARG A 26 -3.99 -14.12 53.34
CA ARG A 26 -4.68 -15.31 52.81
C ARG A 26 -5.43 -14.96 51.52
N LEU A 27 -5.34 -15.80 50.49
CA LEU A 27 -6.10 -15.62 49.25
C LEU A 27 -7.57 -15.98 49.50
N GLY A 28 -8.45 -15.00 49.40
CA GLY A 28 -9.90 -15.17 49.61
C GLY A 28 -10.71 -15.33 48.32
N TYR A 29 -10.19 -14.87 47.18
CA TYR A 29 -10.80 -14.99 45.86
C TYR A 29 -9.75 -14.84 44.75
N SER A 30 -9.96 -15.54 43.62
CA SER A 30 -9.16 -15.42 42.40
C SER A 30 -10.07 -15.49 41.19
N TYR A 31 -9.86 -14.60 40.23
CA TYR A 31 -10.53 -14.54 38.93
C TYR A 31 -9.48 -14.37 37.84
N THR A 32 -9.66 -15.09 36.74
CA THR A 32 -8.90 -14.92 35.51
C THR A 32 -9.91 -14.71 34.39
N ASP A 33 -9.74 -13.65 33.61
CA ASP A 33 -10.63 -13.34 32.51
C ASP A 33 -10.50 -14.41 31.42
N PRO A 34 -11.61 -14.92 30.85
CA PRO A 34 -11.55 -15.97 29.83
C PRO A 34 -11.09 -15.46 28.45
N PHE A 35 -10.80 -14.17 28.30
CA PHE A 35 -10.33 -13.58 27.05
C PHE A 35 -8.97 -14.16 26.62
N GLU A 36 -8.89 -14.55 25.34
CA GLU A 36 -7.65 -15.05 24.74
C GLU A 36 -6.77 -13.87 24.30
N PHE A 37 -5.71 -13.62 25.07
CA PHE A 37 -4.74 -12.57 24.77
C PHE A 37 -3.75 -13.05 23.69
N SER A 38 -3.71 -12.34 22.58
CA SER A 38 -2.69 -12.47 21.51
C SER A 38 -1.39 -11.74 21.86
N ASP A 39 -0.34 -11.97 21.05
CA ASP A 39 1.02 -11.44 21.27
C ASP A 39 1.15 -9.91 21.24
N GLU A 40 0.15 -9.23 20.67
CA GLU A 40 0.01 -7.77 20.68
C GLU A 40 -0.29 -7.18 22.06
N TRP A 41 -0.83 -7.98 23.00
CA TRP A 41 -1.10 -7.60 24.39
C TRP A 41 0.15 -7.78 25.27
N GLN A 42 1.20 -7.05 24.89
CA GLN A 42 2.54 -7.25 25.43
C GLN A 42 2.87 -6.41 26.67
N TYR A 43 1.91 -5.65 27.22
CA TYR A 43 2.15 -4.82 28.40
C TYR A 43 1.28 -5.23 29.59
N LEU A 44 1.76 -5.01 30.81
CA LEU A 44 1.04 -5.24 32.06
C LEU A 44 0.96 -3.96 32.89
N SER A 45 -0.23 -3.68 33.41
CA SER A 45 -0.44 -2.70 34.48
C SER A 45 -1.10 -3.37 35.68
N THR A 46 -0.68 -3.00 36.89
CA THR A 46 -1.19 -3.59 38.14
C THR A 46 -1.72 -2.50 39.06
N ASP A 47 -3.03 -2.54 39.30
CA ASP A 47 -3.73 -1.68 40.24
C ASP A 47 -4.02 -2.41 41.55
N ILE A 48 -3.79 -1.75 42.67
CA ILE A 48 -4.00 -2.29 44.01
C ILE A 48 -4.96 -1.41 44.80
N TYR A 49 -5.98 -2.04 45.36
CA TYR A 49 -7.02 -1.39 46.16
C TYR A 49 -7.01 -1.96 47.57
N LEU A 50 -6.78 -1.11 48.58
CA LEU A 50 -6.95 -1.49 49.99
C LEU A 50 -8.35 -1.09 50.47
N PHE A 51 -9.08 -2.05 51.04
CA PHE A 51 -10.42 -1.88 51.61
C PHE A 51 -10.44 -2.27 53.09
N ASN A 52 -11.42 -1.74 53.82
CA ASN A 52 -11.59 -1.99 55.26
C ASN A 52 -10.32 -1.65 56.09
N GLY A 53 -9.55 -0.62 55.71
CA GLY A 53 -8.29 -0.27 56.37
C GLY A 53 -8.43 -0.02 57.87
N SER A 54 -9.50 0.64 58.30
CA SER A 54 -9.81 0.85 59.72
C SER A 54 -9.93 -0.45 60.55
N LYS A 55 -10.19 -1.60 59.92
CA LYS A 55 -10.26 -2.90 60.60
C LYS A 55 -8.88 -3.50 60.92
N PHE A 56 -7.77 -2.87 60.53
CA PHE A 56 -6.45 -3.31 60.99
C PHE A 56 -6.30 -3.20 62.51
N THR A 57 -6.99 -2.23 63.14
CA THR A 57 -7.13 -2.15 64.60
C THR A 57 -7.63 -3.47 65.21
N ARG A 58 -8.64 -4.11 64.59
CA ARG A 58 -9.14 -5.42 65.02
C ARG A 58 -8.07 -6.50 64.87
N VAL A 59 -7.38 -6.56 63.73
CA VAL A 59 -6.32 -7.54 63.45
C VAL A 59 -5.20 -7.46 64.49
N LEU A 60 -4.71 -6.25 64.80
CA LEU A 60 -3.63 -6.05 65.76
C LEU A 60 -4.04 -6.47 67.18
N ASN A 61 -5.24 -6.10 67.63
CA ASN A 61 -5.76 -6.49 68.94
C ASN A 61 -6.00 -8.01 69.04
N GLU A 62 -6.49 -8.65 67.97
CA GLU A 62 -6.65 -10.11 67.92
C GLU A 62 -5.31 -10.86 67.83
N LEU A 63 -4.25 -10.27 67.27
CA LEU A 63 -2.89 -10.83 67.29
C LEU A 63 -2.30 -10.86 68.71
N GLU A 64 -2.50 -9.79 69.46
CA GLU A 64 -2.04 -9.70 70.86
C GLU A 64 -2.87 -10.61 71.77
N ARG A 65 -4.20 -10.50 71.71
CA ARG A 65 -5.12 -11.13 72.66
C ARG A 65 -5.59 -12.51 72.21
N GLY A 66 -5.41 -12.90 70.96
CA GLY A 66 -5.96 -14.14 70.40
C GLY A 66 -7.46 -14.06 70.11
N VAL A 67 -7.92 -14.75 69.06
CA VAL A 67 -9.33 -14.71 68.60
C VAL A 67 -10.31 -15.33 69.60
N LYS A 68 -9.84 -16.21 70.51
CA LYS A 68 -10.69 -16.96 71.45
C LYS A 68 -10.19 -17.06 72.90
N ARG A 69 -8.94 -16.71 73.21
CA ARG A 69 -8.35 -16.75 74.58
C ARG A 69 -7.20 -15.76 74.72
N PRO A 70 -7.12 -14.98 75.83
CA PRO A 70 -6.04 -14.02 76.08
C PRO A 70 -4.67 -14.73 76.05
N LYS A 71 -3.80 -14.32 75.12
CA LYS A 71 -2.38 -14.71 75.09
C LYS A 71 -1.57 -13.73 75.96
N LYS A 72 -0.36 -14.12 76.40
CA LYS A 72 0.56 -13.23 77.14
C LYS A 72 0.80 -11.95 76.32
N ARG A 73 0.60 -10.78 76.95
CA ARG A 73 0.87 -9.44 76.38
C ARG A 73 2.30 -9.37 75.85
N TYR A 74 2.52 -8.61 74.78
CA TYR A 74 3.86 -8.41 74.26
C TYR A 74 4.74 -7.69 75.30
N ARG A 75 6.03 -8.06 75.38
CA ARG A 75 7.00 -7.32 76.20
C ARG A 75 7.34 -5.95 75.58
N ASN A 76 7.12 -5.83 74.28
CA ASN A 76 7.47 -4.70 73.42
C ASN A 76 6.20 -4.19 72.72
N GLN A 77 6.05 -2.87 72.60
CA GLN A 77 4.85 -2.26 72.01
C GLN A 77 4.91 -2.30 70.47
N LEU A 78 3.75 -2.54 69.84
CA LEU A 78 3.59 -2.38 68.40
C LEU A 78 3.74 -0.90 68.02
N GLU A 79 4.53 -0.62 66.99
CA GLU A 79 4.82 0.75 66.54
C GLU A 79 4.30 1.00 65.12
N TYR A 80 4.42 0.02 64.22
CA TYR A 80 4.00 0.18 62.83
C TYR A 80 3.31 -1.07 62.27
N LEU A 81 2.40 -0.86 61.32
CA LEU A 81 1.87 -1.88 60.43
C LEU A 81 2.40 -1.63 59.02
N PHE A 82 3.25 -2.53 58.54
CA PHE A 82 3.93 -2.38 57.26
C PHE A 82 3.38 -3.39 56.24
N ILE A 83 2.94 -2.90 55.08
CA ILE A 83 2.41 -3.71 53.98
C ILE A 83 3.33 -3.54 52.77
N THR A 84 3.82 -4.66 52.25
CA THR A 84 4.66 -4.70 51.06
C THR A 84 4.03 -5.54 49.96
N ALA A 85 4.37 -5.22 48.72
CA ALA A 85 4.11 -6.05 47.57
C ALA A 85 5.42 -6.49 46.93
N GLN A 86 5.42 -7.70 46.41
CA GLN A 86 6.53 -8.25 45.66
C GLN A 86 5.98 -8.89 44.40
N LEU A 87 6.48 -8.46 43.24
CA LEU A 87 6.03 -8.99 41.96
C LEU A 87 6.89 -10.18 41.59
N LYS A 88 6.26 -11.34 41.44
CA LYS A 88 6.94 -12.59 41.08
C LYS A 88 7.28 -12.61 39.60
N ASN A 89 8.34 -13.33 39.28
CA ASN A 89 8.81 -13.55 37.91
C ASN A 89 9.20 -12.26 37.17
N MET A 90 9.59 -11.19 37.87
CA MET A 90 10.03 -9.97 37.24
C MET A 90 11.55 -9.85 37.24
N LYS A 91 12.18 -9.70 36.07
CA LYS A 91 13.64 -9.55 35.90
C LYS A 91 14.11 -8.17 35.41
N LEU A 92 13.21 -7.18 35.39
CA LEU A 92 13.49 -5.86 34.83
C LEU A 92 14.61 -5.09 35.54
N PHE A 93 14.90 -5.43 36.79
CA PHE A 93 15.91 -4.76 37.61
C PHE A 93 17.01 -5.73 38.07
N GLY A 94 17.30 -6.74 37.24
CA GLY A 94 18.27 -7.80 37.53
C GLY A 94 17.64 -9.07 38.09
N ASN A 95 18.45 -9.93 38.72
CA ASN A 95 18.00 -11.20 39.31
C ASN A 95 17.36 -11.03 40.70
N ASP A 96 17.43 -9.85 41.30
CA ASP A 96 16.94 -9.58 42.64
C ASP A 96 15.50 -9.07 42.61
N GLU A 97 14.62 -9.67 43.41
CA GLU A 97 13.20 -9.31 43.47
C GLU A 97 13.00 -7.94 44.16
N ILE A 98 12.27 -7.04 43.51
CA ILE A 98 11.92 -5.74 44.09
C ILE A 98 10.76 -5.87 45.07
N VAL A 99 10.93 -5.24 46.24
CA VAL A 99 9.89 -5.14 47.26
C VAL A 99 9.36 -3.71 47.32
N TYR A 100 8.09 -3.54 46.93
CA TYR A 100 7.38 -2.27 46.94
C TYR A 100 6.77 -2.02 48.33
N PRO A 101 7.15 -0.95 49.03
CA PRO A 101 6.51 -0.58 50.28
C PRO A 101 5.16 0.07 49.95
N LEU A 102 4.03 -0.60 50.19
CA LEU A 102 2.72 -0.05 49.81
C LEU A 102 2.17 0.92 50.86
N TYR A 103 2.24 0.50 52.11
CA TYR A 103 1.72 1.27 53.24
C TYR A 103 2.60 1.06 54.47
N ASN A 104 2.78 2.12 55.26
CA ASN A 104 3.32 2.04 56.61
C ASN A 104 2.42 2.85 57.55
N PHE A 105 1.55 2.17 58.29
CA PHE A 105 0.61 2.82 59.20
C PHE A 105 1.22 2.90 60.60
N TYR A 106 1.12 4.09 61.20
CA TYR A 106 1.51 4.27 62.60
C TYR A 106 0.46 3.62 63.52
N VAL A 107 0.94 2.92 64.55
CA VAL A 107 0.11 2.28 65.57
C VAL A 107 0.26 3.06 66.86
N ASP A 108 -0.85 3.62 67.33
CA ASP A 108 -0.94 4.25 68.64
C ASP A 108 -1.53 3.24 69.64
N GLN A 109 -1.14 3.37 70.91
CA GLN A 109 -1.67 2.53 71.99
C GLN A 109 -2.50 3.40 72.93
N ASP A 110 -3.82 3.22 72.89
CA ASP A 110 -4.75 3.88 73.81
C ASP A 110 -5.13 2.90 74.91
N LYS A 111 -4.54 3.10 76.10
CA LYS A 111 -4.64 2.20 77.25
C LYS A 111 -4.15 0.77 76.92
N ASP A 112 -5.09 -0.15 76.72
CA ASP A 112 -4.86 -1.57 76.46
C ASP A 112 -5.15 -1.96 74.99
N ASP A 113 -5.73 -1.07 74.18
CA ASP A 113 -6.08 -1.35 72.78
C ASP A 113 -5.14 -0.61 71.81
N TYR A 114 -4.70 -1.30 70.76
CA TYR A 114 -4.01 -0.68 69.64
C TYR A 114 -4.99 0.00 68.70
N LYS A 115 -4.64 1.18 68.20
CA LYS A 115 -5.37 1.92 67.17
C LYS A 115 -4.45 2.23 66.00
N THR A 116 -4.86 1.85 64.81
CA THR A 116 -4.14 2.16 63.57
C THR A 116 -4.61 3.48 62.99
N GLN A 117 -3.70 4.41 62.73
CA GLN A 117 -4.01 5.62 61.97
C GLN A 117 -4.07 5.25 60.48
N VAL A 118 -5.27 4.96 59.99
CA VAL A 118 -5.52 4.63 58.58
C VAL A 118 -6.58 5.60 58.06
N SER A 119 -6.25 6.34 57.00
CA SER A 119 -7.24 7.14 56.27
C SER A 119 -8.31 6.23 55.64
N ASP A 120 -9.59 6.57 55.77
CA ASP A 120 -10.70 5.79 55.20
C ASP A 120 -10.82 5.94 53.66
N ASN A 121 -10.23 7.01 53.09
CA ASN A 121 -10.25 7.31 51.66
C ASN A 121 -8.89 7.01 51.00
N LEU A 122 -8.50 5.74 50.98
CA LEU A 122 -7.29 5.33 50.26
C LEU A 122 -7.56 5.25 48.76
N GLU A 123 -6.83 6.05 47.98
CA GLU A 123 -6.83 5.97 46.52
C GLU A 123 -6.19 4.67 46.03
N VAL A 124 -6.45 4.32 44.77
CA VAL A 124 -5.81 3.17 44.11
C VAL A 124 -4.30 3.39 44.00
N VAL A 125 -3.53 2.35 44.33
CA VAL A 125 -2.08 2.36 44.14
C VAL A 125 -1.76 1.60 42.86
N ARG A 126 -1.28 2.30 41.83
CA ARG A 126 -0.74 1.66 40.64
C ARG A 126 0.75 1.44 40.83
N ILE A 127 1.16 0.21 41.13
CA ILE A 127 2.58 -0.11 41.34
C ILE A 127 3.31 -0.04 40.00
N ILE A 128 2.72 -0.64 38.96
CA ILE A 128 3.33 -0.76 37.63
C ILE A 128 2.34 -0.32 36.57
N ASP A 129 2.84 0.44 35.61
CA ASP A 129 2.11 0.82 34.42
C ASP A 129 2.91 0.46 33.17
N LYS A 130 2.26 -0.30 32.27
CA LYS A 130 2.75 -0.62 30.92
C LYS A 130 4.10 -1.34 30.91
N MET A 131 4.27 -2.31 31.80
CA MET A 131 5.46 -3.15 31.85
C MET A 131 5.47 -4.15 30.69
N PRO A 132 6.55 -4.26 29.91
CA PRO A 132 6.67 -5.28 28.87
C PRO A 132 6.62 -6.69 29.47
N LEU A 133 5.80 -7.54 28.89
CA LEU A 133 5.72 -8.96 29.19
C LEU A 133 6.67 -9.70 28.26
N SER A 134 7.60 -10.47 28.83
CA SER A 134 8.35 -11.45 28.04
C SER A 134 7.43 -12.60 27.64
N SER A 135 7.69 -13.24 26.49
CA SER A 135 6.91 -14.38 25.97
C SER A 135 6.79 -15.58 26.92
N THR A 136 7.59 -15.61 28.00
CA THR A 136 7.57 -16.66 29.03
C THR A 136 6.74 -16.30 30.27
N GLN A 137 6.24 -15.06 30.37
CA GLN A 137 5.60 -14.51 31.57
C GLN A 137 4.15 -14.13 31.28
N ASN A 138 3.32 -15.15 30.99
CA ASN A 138 1.89 -14.94 30.77
C ASN A 138 1.12 -14.59 32.04
N ASN A 139 1.74 -14.71 33.23
CA ASN A 139 1.15 -14.30 34.48
C ASN A 139 2.19 -13.67 35.42
N ILE A 140 1.94 -12.43 35.83
CA ILE A 140 2.70 -11.76 36.89
C ILE A 140 1.80 -11.69 38.12
N ASP A 141 2.25 -12.35 39.18
CA ASP A 141 1.55 -12.39 40.45
C ASP A 141 2.21 -11.44 41.44
N ALA A 142 1.42 -10.55 42.03
CA ALA A 142 1.83 -9.81 43.22
C ALA A 142 1.62 -10.68 44.46
N THR A 143 2.69 -10.87 45.24
CA THR A 143 2.64 -11.41 46.59
C THR A 143 2.55 -10.25 47.56
N ILE A 144 1.49 -10.20 48.35
CA ILE A 144 1.26 -9.14 49.34
C ILE A 144 1.61 -9.67 50.72
N ASN A 145 2.45 -8.96 51.45
CA ASN A 145 2.85 -9.32 52.80
C ASN A 145 2.51 -8.17 53.76
N ALA A 146 1.89 -8.49 54.89
CA ALA A 146 1.65 -7.54 55.97
C ALA A 146 2.41 -7.97 57.21
N LYS A 147 3.06 -7.02 57.89
CA LYS A 147 3.83 -7.28 59.11
C LYS A 147 3.55 -6.20 60.14
N ALA A 148 3.28 -6.63 61.38
CA ALA A 148 3.26 -5.75 62.54
C ALA A 148 4.68 -5.66 63.11
N ILE A 149 5.20 -4.44 63.24
CA ILE A 149 6.57 -4.13 63.68
C ILE A 149 6.51 -3.55 65.09
N THR A 150 7.25 -4.15 66.00
CA THR A 150 7.46 -3.66 67.37
C THR A 150 8.61 -2.66 67.44
N ASN A 151 8.67 -1.86 68.50
CA ASN A 151 9.71 -0.85 68.71
C ASN A 151 11.16 -1.39 68.67
N ASP A 152 11.39 -2.63 69.09
CA ASP A 152 12.69 -3.31 69.02
C ASP A 152 13.04 -3.87 67.63
N GLN A 153 12.07 -3.91 66.72
CA GLN A 153 12.23 -4.36 65.33
C GLN A 153 12.38 -3.18 64.36
N GLY A 154 12.64 -1.98 64.87
CA GLY A 154 12.73 -0.76 64.09
C GLY A 154 13.77 -0.82 62.95
N ASP A 155 14.83 -1.58 63.08
CA ASP A 155 15.87 -1.69 62.05
C ASP A 155 15.42 -2.46 60.81
N GLN A 156 14.32 -3.22 60.87
CA GLN A 156 13.85 -4.03 59.75
C GLN A 156 13.46 -3.22 58.51
N VAL A 157 12.82 -2.05 58.70
CA VAL A 157 12.45 -1.17 57.58
C VAL A 157 13.69 -0.51 56.99
N PHE A 158 14.66 -0.09 57.83
CA PHE A 158 15.93 0.46 57.35
C PHE A 158 16.74 -0.58 56.58
N ASN A 159 16.80 -1.82 57.07
CA ASN A 159 17.46 -2.94 56.40
C ASN A 159 16.81 -3.26 55.04
N LEU A 160 15.47 -3.22 54.96
CA LEU A 160 14.77 -3.40 53.69
C LEU A 160 15.15 -2.30 52.69
N VAL A 161 15.07 -1.04 53.10
CA VAL A 161 15.41 0.10 52.23
C VAL A 161 16.88 0.01 51.80
N ALA A 162 17.80 -0.23 52.72
CA ALA A 162 19.23 -0.35 52.42
C ALA A 162 19.50 -1.48 51.41
N ASN A 163 18.92 -2.66 51.63
CA ASN A 163 19.07 -3.79 50.70
C ASN A 163 18.52 -3.47 49.31
N GLN A 164 17.35 -2.81 49.22
CA GLN A 164 16.76 -2.43 47.94
C GLN A 164 17.62 -1.37 47.23
N LEU A 165 18.13 -0.36 47.93
CA LEU A 165 19.01 0.66 47.34
C LEU A 165 20.35 0.08 46.84
N VAL A 166 20.95 -0.85 47.60
CA VAL A 166 22.17 -1.56 47.17
C VAL A 166 21.89 -2.39 45.92
N ASN A 167 20.73 -3.05 45.82
CA ASN A 167 20.38 -3.82 44.63
C ASN A 167 20.13 -2.90 43.43
N LEU A 168 19.42 -1.79 43.61
CA LEU A 168 19.22 -0.79 42.54
C LEU A 168 20.54 -0.16 42.07
N SER A 169 21.52 0.04 42.96
CA SER A 169 22.83 0.61 42.58
C SER A 169 23.68 -0.31 41.69
N LYS A 170 23.36 -1.61 41.62
CA LYS A 170 24.07 -2.58 40.75
C LYS A 170 23.59 -2.50 39.30
N LEU A 171 22.53 -1.74 39.01
CA LEU A 171 22.01 -1.55 37.65
C LEU A 171 22.97 -0.67 36.84
N THR A 172 23.41 -1.17 35.68
CA THR A 172 24.31 -0.45 34.77
C THR A 172 23.66 0.75 34.09
N THR A 173 22.34 0.71 33.89
CA THR A 173 21.56 1.80 33.27
C THR A 173 20.23 1.99 34.02
N PRO A 174 20.18 2.85 35.07
CA PRO A 174 18.96 3.08 35.83
C PRO A 174 17.91 3.80 34.98
N THR A 175 16.68 3.28 34.97
CA THR A 175 15.53 3.90 34.27
C THR A 175 14.85 4.95 35.16
N GLY A 176 14.02 5.84 34.59
CA GLY A 176 13.22 6.80 35.38
C GLY A 176 12.30 6.11 36.42
N ALA A 177 11.85 4.91 36.10
CA ALA A 177 11.14 4.01 37.00
C ALA A 177 11.95 3.64 38.27
N VAL A 178 13.25 3.35 38.12
CA VAL A 178 14.16 3.08 39.25
C VAL A 178 14.27 4.30 40.16
N LEU A 179 14.46 5.48 39.56
CA LEU A 179 14.60 6.73 40.31
C LEU A 179 13.32 7.08 41.10
N SER A 180 12.14 6.80 40.52
CA SER A 180 10.86 6.97 41.22
C SER A 180 10.76 6.05 42.44
N LEU A 181 11.23 4.80 42.32
CA LEU A 181 11.27 3.86 43.43
C LEU A 181 12.26 4.28 44.53
N VAL A 182 13.43 4.82 44.16
CA VAL A 182 14.37 5.42 45.13
C VAL A 182 13.71 6.59 45.88
N GLY A 183 12.95 7.44 45.19
CA GLY A 183 12.17 8.50 45.81
C GLY A 183 11.14 7.98 46.81
N GLU A 184 10.43 6.89 46.48
CA GLU A 184 9.47 6.25 47.38
C GLU A 184 10.12 5.66 48.64
N PHE A 185 11.31 5.06 48.52
CA PHE A 185 12.07 4.64 49.69
C PHE A 185 12.50 5.82 50.57
N GLY A 186 12.91 6.94 49.97
CA GLY A 186 13.19 8.18 50.71
C GLY A 186 11.96 8.73 51.45
N ASN A 187 10.80 8.73 50.78
CA ASN A 187 9.52 9.15 51.37
C ASN A 187 9.11 8.24 52.54
N LEU A 188 9.30 6.93 52.43
CA LEU A 188 9.05 5.98 53.52
C LEU A 188 9.92 6.30 54.76
N LEU A 189 11.21 6.56 54.55
CA LEU A 189 12.11 6.93 55.65
C LEU A 189 11.69 8.25 56.30
N SER A 190 11.35 9.26 55.49
CA SER A 190 10.92 10.59 55.97
C SER A 190 9.60 10.55 56.73
N THR A 191 8.59 9.86 56.22
CA THR A 191 7.28 9.73 56.90
C THR A 191 7.40 8.99 58.22
N ARG A 192 8.27 7.97 58.26
CA ARG A 192 8.56 7.21 59.47
C ARG A 192 9.21 8.07 60.55
N THR A 193 10.22 8.89 60.24
CA THR A 193 10.87 9.77 61.22
C THR A 193 9.88 10.77 61.85
N HIS A 194 8.84 11.15 61.10
CA HIS A 194 7.77 12.03 61.58
C HIS A 194 6.57 11.29 62.19
N LYS A 195 6.63 9.95 62.34
CA LYS A 195 5.53 9.09 62.83
C LYS A 195 4.19 9.31 62.11
N ARG A 196 4.25 9.53 60.79
CA ARG A 196 3.07 9.70 59.93
C ARG A 196 2.77 8.43 59.14
N GLU A 197 1.55 8.34 58.62
CA GLU A 197 1.23 7.31 57.62
C GLU A 197 2.05 7.52 56.34
N TYR A 198 2.56 6.41 55.81
CA TYR A 198 3.17 6.36 54.47
C TYR A 198 2.23 5.63 53.52
N ARG A 199 2.13 6.15 52.31
CA ARG A 199 1.40 5.57 51.19
C ARG A 199 2.27 5.66 49.94
N PHE A 200 2.42 4.55 49.24
CA PHE A 200 3.05 4.53 47.93
C PHE A 200 2.23 5.39 46.96
N SER A 201 2.87 6.37 46.34
CA SER A 201 2.19 7.37 45.51
C SER A 201 2.68 7.41 44.07
N SER A 202 3.90 6.93 43.83
CA SER A 202 4.52 6.92 42.52
C SER A 202 3.92 5.82 41.65
N THR A 203 3.62 6.13 40.40
CA THR A 203 3.34 5.12 39.38
C THR A 203 4.62 4.79 38.65
N ILE A 204 5.07 3.54 38.67
CA ILE A 204 6.26 3.14 37.94
C ILE A 204 5.89 2.93 36.47
N ARG A 205 6.16 3.95 35.65
CA ARG A 205 5.95 3.91 34.19
C ARG A 205 7.25 3.50 33.51
N LEU A 206 7.19 2.43 32.73
CA LEU A 206 8.33 1.98 31.91
C LEU A 206 8.21 2.43 30.46
N TYR A 207 6.98 2.76 30.03
CA TYR A 207 6.70 3.23 28.68
C TYR A 207 5.91 4.54 28.73
N GLU A 208 6.50 5.61 28.22
CA GLU A 208 5.85 6.89 28.02
C GLU A 208 5.40 7.01 26.56
N GLY A 209 4.09 6.90 26.35
CA GLY A 209 3.49 6.96 25.02
C GLY A 209 2.06 6.47 25.06
N GLN A 210 1.14 7.38 24.70
CA GLN A 210 -0.29 7.22 24.35
C GLN A 210 -1.20 6.42 25.29
N ASP A 211 -2.52 6.65 25.20
CA ASP A 211 -3.52 5.80 25.84
C ASP A 211 -3.53 4.44 25.14
N PHE A 212 -3.04 3.41 25.81
CA PHE A 212 -3.16 2.03 25.35
C PHE A 212 -4.54 1.50 25.72
N ASP A 213 -5.12 0.71 24.83
CA ASP A 213 -6.30 -0.07 25.18
C ASP A 213 -5.90 -1.09 26.25
N THR A 214 -6.62 -1.08 27.37
CA THR A 214 -6.36 -1.95 28.52
C THR A 214 -7.51 -2.90 28.73
N ARG A 215 -7.19 -4.14 29.11
CA ARG A 215 -8.17 -5.17 29.40
C ARG A 215 -7.75 -5.99 30.61
N LEU A 216 -8.71 -6.27 31.47
CA LEU A 216 -8.53 -7.04 32.69
C LEU A 216 -8.09 -8.46 32.34
N HIS A 217 -6.99 -8.89 32.95
CA HIS A 217 -6.45 -10.23 32.82
C HIS A 217 -6.81 -11.08 34.05
N SER A 218 -6.60 -10.55 35.25
CA SER A 218 -6.85 -11.30 36.48
C SER A 218 -7.09 -10.40 37.68
N VAL A 219 -7.87 -10.90 38.65
CA VAL A 219 -8.10 -10.25 39.94
C VAL A 219 -7.84 -11.25 41.06
N LYS A 220 -7.04 -10.85 42.05
CA LYS A 220 -6.82 -11.60 43.29
C LYS A 220 -7.22 -10.76 44.49
N VAL A 221 -7.96 -11.36 45.42
CA VAL A 221 -8.35 -10.70 46.66
C VAL A 221 -7.64 -11.38 47.83
N TYR A 222 -6.77 -10.62 48.46
CA TYR A 222 -6.00 -11.03 49.62
C TYR A 222 -6.60 -10.44 50.88
N VAL A 223 -6.78 -11.26 51.92
CA VAL A 223 -7.33 -10.83 53.20
C VAL A 223 -6.27 -10.92 54.28
N PHE A 224 -6.18 -9.88 55.11
CA PHE A 224 -5.22 -9.79 56.20
C PHE A 224 -5.87 -10.27 57.50
N VAL A 225 -5.37 -11.38 58.03
CA VAL A 225 -5.94 -12.02 59.23
C VAL A 225 -4.87 -12.36 60.26
N PRO A 226 -5.24 -12.49 61.55
CA PRO A 226 -4.37 -13.12 62.53
C PRO A 226 -4.11 -14.58 62.17
N GLY A 227 -2.93 -15.13 62.51
CA GLY A 227 -2.58 -16.52 62.17
C GLY A 227 -3.45 -17.62 62.79
N ASP A 228 -4.35 -17.27 63.73
CA ASP A 228 -5.33 -18.21 64.29
C ASP A 228 -6.54 -18.44 63.33
N VAL A 229 -6.71 -17.60 62.29
CA VAL A 229 -7.79 -17.72 61.30
C VAL A 229 -7.35 -18.64 60.15
N LYS A 230 -7.94 -19.84 60.08
CA LYS A 230 -7.49 -20.89 59.15
C LYS A 230 -7.94 -20.69 57.69
N THR A 231 -9.13 -20.15 57.47
CA THR A 231 -9.74 -20.06 56.14
C THR A 231 -10.48 -18.75 55.97
N VAL A 232 -10.35 -18.14 54.79
CA VAL A 232 -11.10 -16.97 54.37
C VAL A 232 -11.71 -17.28 53.00
N THR A 233 -13.01 -17.03 52.84
CA THR A 233 -13.69 -17.27 51.56
C THR A 233 -14.61 -16.10 51.27
N ILE A 234 -14.44 -15.51 50.08
CA ILE A 234 -15.28 -14.42 49.60
C ILE A 234 -16.29 -15.00 48.61
N LYS A 235 -17.56 -14.55 48.69
CA LYS A 235 -18.64 -15.07 47.83
C LYS A 235 -18.40 -14.64 46.38
N PRO A 236 -18.26 -15.58 45.43
CA PRO A 236 -17.75 -15.25 44.09
C PRO A 236 -18.81 -14.66 43.15
N ALA A 237 -20.10 -14.97 43.31
CA ALA A 237 -21.10 -14.78 42.25
C ALA A 237 -21.27 -13.32 41.76
N ARG A 238 -21.38 -12.34 42.67
CA ARG A 238 -21.58 -10.92 42.29
C ARG A 238 -20.29 -10.28 41.77
N LEU A 239 -19.16 -10.63 42.39
CA LEU A 239 -17.85 -10.14 41.98
C LEU A 239 -17.46 -10.67 40.61
N ALA A 240 -17.66 -11.96 40.33
CA ALA A 240 -17.40 -12.56 39.03
C ALA A 240 -18.22 -11.90 37.90
N ASP A 241 -19.53 -11.70 38.13
CA ASP A 241 -20.40 -11.03 37.16
C ASP A 241 -19.91 -9.59 36.86
N TYR A 242 -19.59 -8.82 37.90
CA TYR A 242 -19.05 -7.47 37.74
C TYR A 242 -17.74 -7.44 36.96
N LEU A 243 -16.79 -8.32 37.29
CA LEU A 243 -15.48 -8.38 36.63
C LEU A 243 -15.62 -8.74 35.14
N SER A 244 -16.50 -9.69 34.80
CA SER A 244 -16.73 -10.09 33.41
C SER A 244 -17.38 -9.00 32.55
N LYS A 245 -18.22 -8.15 33.15
CA LYS A 245 -18.93 -7.06 32.46
C LYS A 245 -18.11 -5.77 32.36
N ASN A 246 -17.08 -5.61 33.18
CA ASN A 246 -16.27 -4.38 33.26
C ASN A 246 -14.78 -4.65 33.05
N PRO A 247 -14.38 -5.22 31.90
CA PRO A 247 -13.00 -5.64 31.68
C PRO A 247 -12.03 -4.46 31.49
N ASN A 248 -12.47 -3.27 31.12
CA ASN A 248 -11.54 -2.19 30.75
C ASN A 248 -11.10 -1.34 31.94
N LYS A 249 -11.93 -1.23 32.98
CA LYS A 249 -11.63 -0.43 34.17
C LYS A 249 -12.50 -0.86 35.34
N LEU A 250 -11.87 -1.03 36.50
CA LEU A 250 -12.56 -1.34 37.73
C LEU A 250 -12.78 -0.08 38.57
N GLU A 251 -13.99 0.07 39.09
CA GLU A 251 -14.34 1.17 39.99
C GLU A 251 -14.23 0.71 41.44
N ARG A 252 -13.52 1.48 42.27
CA ARG A 252 -13.31 1.17 43.69
C ARG A 252 -14.62 0.89 44.43
N ARG A 253 -15.64 1.74 44.26
CA ARG A 253 -16.94 1.62 44.93
C ARG A 253 -17.66 0.32 44.55
N MET A 254 -17.67 -0.01 43.27
CA MET A 254 -18.29 -1.23 42.77
C MET A 254 -17.51 -2.48 43.24
N LEU A 255 -16.18 -2.42 43.27
CA LEU A 255 -15.36 -3.49 43.85
C LEU A 255 -15.70 -3.73 45.33
N GLU A 256 -15.89 -2.68 46.12
CA GLU A 256 -16.29 -2.80 47.52
C GLU A 256 -17.67 -3.45 47.67
N GLU A 257 -18.65 -2.95 46.92
CA GLU A 257 -20.04 -3.41 46.98
C GLU A 257 -20.19 -4.87 46.50
N MET A 258 -19.51 -5.24 45.42
CA MET A 258 -19.59 -6.57 44.83
C MET A 258 -18.79 -7.62 45.61
N THR A 259 -17.69 -7.21 46.26
CA THR A 259 -16.93 -8.08 47.17
C THR A 259 -17.71 -8.32 48.46
N ASN A 260 -18.36 -7.28 49.01
CA ASN A 260 -19.18 -7.31 50.23
C ASN A 260 -18.52 -8.08 51.40
N TYR A 261 -17.21 -7.95 51.57
CA TYR A 261 -16.47 -8.60 52.65
C TYR A 261 -16.26 -7.60 53.79
N LYS A 262 -16.70 -7.95 55.00
CA LYS A 262 -16.72 -7.03 56.15
C LYS A 262 -15.90 -7.49 57.35
N ASP A 263 -15.36 -8.69 57.36
CA ASP A 263 -14.78 -9.25 58.60
C ASP A 263 -13.41 -8.66 58.92
N TYR A 264 -12.56 -8.51 57.90
CA TYR A 264 -11.17 -8.09 58.02
C TYR A 264 -10.76 -7.13 56.87
N PRO A 265 -9.62 -6.41 57.00
CA PRO A 265 -9.01 -5.68 55.90
C PRO A 265 -8.68 -6.60 54.73
N TYR A 266 -8.86 -6.12 53.51
CA TYR A 266 -8.54 -6.88 52.31
C TYR A 266 -7.99 -5.99 51.20
N MET A 267 -7.20 -6.59 50.32
CA MET A 267 -6.55 -5.96 49.19
C MET A 267 -6.97 -6.66 47.90
N VAL A 268 -7.43 -5.88 46.94
CA VAL A 268 -7.73 -6.35 45.59
C VAL A 268 -6.56 -5.97 44.69
N VAL A 269 -5.94 -6.97 44.06
CA VAL A 269 -4.91 -6.81 43.04
C VAL A 269 -5.53 -7.09 41.69
N ALA A 270 -5.61 -6.07 40.84
CA ALA A 270 -6.14 -6.17 39.48
C ALA A 270 -5.00 -6.01 38.48
N ASN A 271 -4.82 -7.02 37.64
CA ASN A 271 -3.85 -7.02 36.55
C ASN A 271 -4.56 -6.76 35.24
N TYR A 272 -4.06 -5.81 34.46
CA TYR A 272 -4.52 -5.50 33.12
C TYR A 272 -3.42 -5.78 32.13
N LYS A 273 -3.77 -6.32 30.96
CA LYS A 273 -2.89 -6.29 29.81
C LYS A 273 -3.21 -5.09 28.95
N SER A 274 -2.19 -4.49 28.34
CA SER A 274 -2.34 -3.37 27.42
C SER A 274 -1.86 -3.74 26.02
N LEU A 275 -2.62 -3.29 25.03
CA LEU A 275 -2.36 -3.49 23.62
C LEU A 275 -1.22 -2.58 23.16
N TYR A 276 -0.30 -3.11 22.35
CA TYR A 276 0.69 -2.28 21.65
C TYR A 276 0.03 -1.35 20.64
N LYS A 277 0.52 -0.11 20.58
CA LYS A 277 -0.01 0.91 19.68
C LYS A 277 1.14 1.65 19.03
N MET A 278 1.03 1.81 17.72
CA MET A 278 1.95 2.60 16.92
C MET A 278 1.58 4.08 17.00
N ASP A 279 2.59 4.94 16.88
CA ASP A 279 2.35 6.35 16.61
C ASP A 279 1.75 6.47 15.20
N VAL A 280 0.48 6.87 15.12
CA VAL A 280 -0.27 7.11 13.88
C VAL A 280 0.37 8.27 13.13
N LEU A 281 0.64 8.07 11.84
CA LEU A 281 1.28 9.08 10.99
C LEU A 281 0.34 9.50 9.85
N THR A 282 0.26 10.80 9.62
CA THR A 282 -0.29 11.35 8.39
C THR A 282 0.80 11.46 7.31
N GLY A 283 0.42 11.44 6.03
CA GLY A 283 1.39 11.48 4.92
C GLY A 283 2.31 12.73 4.93
N ASP A 284 1.81 13.85 5.47
CA ASP A 284 2.58 15.10 5.54
C ASP A 284 3.68 15.05 6.62
N GLU A 285 3.43 14.35 7.73
CA GLU A 285 4.36 14.18 8.85
C GLU A 285 5.55 13.26 8.50
N VAL A 286 5.38 12.37 7.51
CA VAL A 286 6.46 11.48 7.08
C VAL A 286 7.59 12.27 6.43
N THR A 287 8.74 12.28 7.11
CA THR A 287 10.00 12.91 6.70
C THR A 287 11.18 12.00 7.04
N LEU A 288 12.33 12.17 6.37
CA LEU A 288 13.52 11.36 6.65
C LEU A 288 14.02 11.52 8.10
N ASP A 289 13.92 12.71 8.68
CA ASP A 289 14.27 12.96 10.09
C ASP A 289 13.36 12.19 11.05
N LEU A 290 12.04 12.20 10.81
CA LEU A 290 11.09 11.42 11.60
C LEU A 290 11.37 9.91 11.51
N ILE A 291 11.69 9.42 10.32
CA ILE A 291 12.01 8.00 10.08
C ILE A 291 13.25 7.59 10.88
N GLU A 292 14.32 8.37 10.85
CA GLU A 292 15.54 8.06 11.63
C GLU A 292 15.30 8.17 13.14
N LYS A 293 14.52 9.17 13.61
CA LYS A 293 14.10 9.26 15.02
C LYS A 293 13.29 8.03 15.45
N ARG A 294 12.33 7.58 14.62
CA ARG A 294 11.52 6.38 14.91
C ARG A 294 12.39 5.13 14.96
N LYS A 295 13.35 4.99 14.04
CA LYS A 295 14.32 3.89 14.00
C LYS A 295 15.19 3.84 15.25
N GLN A 296 15.68 4.99 15.74
CA GLN A 296 16.43 5.05 16.99
C GLN A 296 15.55 4.73 18.21
N LYS A 297 14.32 5.27 18.25
CA LYS A 297 13.34 5.00 19.31
C LYS A 297 13.02 3.51 19.41
N ILE A 298 12.74 2.84 18.28
CA ILE A 298 12.41 1.40 18.29
C ILE A 298 13.62 0.53 18.63
N GLN A 299 14.82 0.90 18.16
CA GLN A 299 16.06 0.20 18.50
C GLN A 299 16.33 0.27 20.01
N SER A 300 16.25 1.47 20.59
CA SER A 300 16.43 1.66 22.02
C SER A 300 15.38 0.93 22.85
N ALA A 301 14.11 0.95 22.41
CA ALA A 301 13.04 0.22 23.08
C ALA A 301 13.27 -1.30 23.06
N TYR A 302 13.77 -1.84 21.95
CA TYR A 302 14.10 -3.27 21.83
C TYR A 302 15.31 -3.66 22.69
N GLU A 303 16.39 -2.86 22.68
CA GLU A 303 17.58 -3.08 23.52
C GLU A 303 17.24 -3.06 25.03
N GLN A 304 16.27 -2.23 25.41
CA GLN A 304 15.74 -2.16 26.77
C GLN A 304 14.66 -3.22 27.07
N GLN A 305 14.39 -4.15 26.15
CA GLN A 305 13.37 -5.21 26.28
C GLN A 305 11.95 -4.66 26.52
N LEU A 306 11.64 -3.46 26.01
CA LEU A 306 10.33 -2.81 26.12
C LEU A 306 9.34 -3.23 25.03
N VAL A 307 9.81 -3.94 24.01
CA VAL A 307 9.03 -4.40 22.86
C VAL A 307 9.49 -5.82 22.52
N ASN A 308 8.57 -6.71 22.20
CA ASN A 308 8.90 -8.08 21.80
C ASN A 308 9.51 -8.17 20.39
N ASP A 309 10.19 -9.28 20.10
CA ASP A 309 10.92 -9.52 18.84
C ASP A 309 10.02 -9.34 17.60
N GLU A 310 8.78 -9.83 17.67
CA GLU A 310 7.84 -9.77 16.55
C GLU A 310 7.38 -8.34 16.25
N THR A 311 7.06 -7.57 17.29
CA THR A 311 6.69 -6.15 17.15
C THR A 311 7.87 -5.32 16.66
N TYR A 312 9.08 -5.59 17.18
CA TYR A 312 10.30 -4.93 16.73
C TYR A 312 10.58 -5.23 15.24
N ARG A 313 10.42 -6.49 14.81
CA ARG A 313 10.55 -6.88 13.40
C ARG A 313 9.56 -6.12 12.51
N GLN A 314 8.30 -6.07 12.90
CA GLN A 314 7.26 -5.38 12.12
C GLN A 314 7.49 -3.86 12.07
N GLU A 315 7.90 -3.23 13.17
CA GLU A 315 8.27 -1.80 13.18
C GLU A 315 9.46 -1.51 12.27
N LYS A 316 10.50 -2.34 12.28
CA LYS A 316 11.64 -2.17 11.36
C LYS A 316 11.19 -2.24 9.89
N LEU A 317 10.31 -3.18 9.56
CA LEU A 317 9.76 -3.31 8.20
C LEU A 317 8.84 -2.15 7.83
N PHE A 318 8.11 -1.59 8.80
CA PHE A 318 7.29 -0.41 8.60
C PHE A 318 8.15 0.84 8.39
N VAL A 319 9.26 0.99 9.12
CA VAL A 319 10.25 2.06 8.91
C VAL A 319 10.81 2.03 7.48
N GLU A 320 11.13 0.84 6.95
CA GLU A 320 11.58 0.72 5.54
C GLU A 320 10.46 1.08 4.55
N TYR A 321 9.20 0.75 4.87
CA TYR A 321 8.06 1.14 4.06
C TYR A 321 7.84 2.67 4.05
N LEU A 322 7.97 3.33 5.21
CA LEU A 322 7.94 4.79 5.31
C LEU A 322 9.07 5.45 4.50
N ARG A 323 10.24 4.80 4.42
CA ARG A 323 11.35 5.27 3.60
C ARG A 323 11.02 5.28 2.11
N VAL A 324 10.41 4.19 1.60
CA VAL A 324 9.93 4.14 0.20
C VAL A 324 8.90 5.25 -0.06
N PHE A 325 7.97 5.47 0.87
CA PHE A 325 7.00 6.56 0.77
C PHE A 325 7.66 7.95 0.78
N ALA A 326 8.66 8.17 1.62
CA ALA A 326 9.40 9.42 1.67
C ALA A 326 10.20 9.68 0.38
N GLU A 327 10.83 8.65 -0.19
CA GLU A 327 11.51 8.69 -1.50
C GLU A 327 10.51 9.09 -2.60
N MET A 328 9.32 8.47 -2.64
CA MET A 328 8.24 8.85 -3.57
C MET A 328 7.80 10.31 -3.39
N LYS A 329 7.62 10.79 -2.14
CA LYS A 329 7.26 12.18 -1.83
C LYS A 329 8.33 13.18 -2.29
N GLN A 330 9.60 12.82 -2.15
CA GLN A 330 10.70 13.62 -2.68
C GLN A 330 10.62 13.74 -4.21
N GLN A 331 10.39 12.63 -4.92
CA GLN A 331 10.22 12.66 -6.37
C GLN A 331 8.98 13.47 -6.81
N LEU A 332 7.89 13.39 -6.05
CA LEU A 332 6.69 14.23 -6.26
C LEU A 332 7.00 15.73 -6.14
N ASN A 333 7.80 16.12 -5.15
CA ASN A 333 8.20 17.52 -4.99
C ASN A 333 9.10 17.99 -6.15
N ILE A 334 10.06 17.16 -6.58
CA ILE A 334 10.91 17.44 -7.75
C ILE A 334 10.06 17.57 -9.03
N TYR A 335 9.10 16.67 -9.21
CA TYR A 335 8.14 16.73 -10.32
C TYR A 335 7.34 18.03 -10.33
N ARG A 336 6.75 18.41 -9.19
CA ARG A 336 5.96 19.65 -9.07
C ARG A 336 6.78 20.91 -9.37
N LEU A 337 8.05 20.93 -8.97
CA LEU A 337 8.97 22.04 -9.28
C LEU A 337 9.29 22.10 -10.78
N ASN A 338 9.59 20.96 -11.41
CA ASN A 338 10.00 20.90 -12.82
C ASN A 338 8.82 21.02 -13.80
N TYR A 339 7.62 20.59 -13.40
CA TYR A 339 6.41 20.70 -14.21
C TYR A 339 6.15 22.15 -14.63
N ARG A 340 6.45 23.11 -13.75
CA ARG A 340 6.35 24.55 -14.03
C ARG A 340 7.34 25.05 -15.10
N ASN A 341 8.45 24.34 -15.30
CA ASN A 341 9.50 24.68 -16.26
C ASN A 341 9.28 24.03 -17.65
N ASN A 342 8.22 23.24 -17.81
CA ASN A 342 7.66 22.73 -19.07
C ASN A 342 8.63 21.97 -20.00
N SER A 343 9.58 21.21 -19.44
CA SER A 343 10.44 20.29 -20.21
C SER A 343 9.83 18.87 -20.26
N PRO A 344 9.37 18.38 -21.42
CA PRO A 344 8.69 17.08 -21.53
C PRO A 344 9.55 15.90 -21.09
N GLU A 345 10.82 15.88 -21.47
CA GLU A 345 11.75 14.79 -21.16
C GLU A 345 12.09 14.71 -19.66
N ILE A 346 12.29 15.87 -19.02
CA ILE A 346 12.52 15.95 -17.56
C ILE A 346 11.25 15.52 -16.81
N ASN A 347 10.08 15.96 -17.28
CA ASN A 347 8.79 15.59 -16.68
C ASN A 347 8.53 14.09 -16.79
N ALA A 348 8.78 13.47 -17.94
CA ALA A 348 8.63 12.03 -18.14
C ALA A 348 9.60 11.22 -17.23
N ARG A 349 10.85 11.67 -17.08
CA ARG A 349 11.82 11.04 -16.18
C ARG A 349 11.40 11.11 -14.71
N ASN A 350 10.97 12.28 -14.25
CA ASN A 350 10.49 12.46 -12.88
C ASN A 350 9.21 11.65 -12.61
N LEU A 351 8.27 11.64 -13.57
CA LEU A 351 7.05 10.85 -13.49
C LEU A 351 7.36 9.35 -13.41
N PHE A 352 8.32 8.87 -14.21
CA PHE A 352 8.76 7.49 -14.16
C PHE A 352 9.38 7.10 -12.80
N ALA A 353 10.19 7.99 -12.20
CA ALA A 353 10.73 7.76 -10.86
C ALA A 353 9.61 7.64 -9.80
N ILE A 354 8.57 8.48 -9.88
CA ILE A 354 7.40 8.39 -9.00
C ILE A 354 6.67 7.06 -9.19
N ILE A 355 6.48 6.63 -10.44
CA ILE A 355 5.85 5.34 -10.80
C ILE A 355 6.63 4.16 -10.21
N GLN A 356 7.97 4.18 -10.27
CA GLN A 356 8.82 3.15 -9.70
C GLN A 356 8.64 3.06 -8.18
N GLU A 357 8.73 4.18 -7.47
CA GLU A 357 8.58 4.18 -6.01
C GLU A 357 7.16 3.80 -5.57
N TYR A 358 6.12 4.25 -6.29
CA TYR A 358 4.75 3.85 -6.00
C TYR A 358 4.50 2.36 -6.25
N LYS A 359 5.06 1.78 -7.32
CA LYS A 359 5.04 0.33 -7.55
C LYS A 359 5.75 -0.42 -6.41
N ARG A 360 6.92 0.06 -6.00
CA ARG A 360 7.71 -0.52 -4.90
C ARG A 360 6.97 -0.46 -3.56
N LEU A 361 6.30 0.65 -3.27
CA LEU A 361 5.46 0.82 -2.08
C LEU A 361 4.36 -0.25 -2.06
N LYS A 362 3.62 -0.36 -3.16
CA LYS A 362 2.56 -1.35 -3.34
C LYS A 362 3.05 -2.80 -3.21
N ALA A 363 4.17 -3.14 -3.85
CA ALA A 363 4.77 -4.47 -3.75
C ALA A 363 5.26 -4.79 -2.32
N THR A 364 5.79 -3.79 -1.61
CA THR A 364 6.23 -3.94 -0.22
C THR A 364 5.04 -4.30 0.67
N MET A 365 3.90 -3.62 0.50
CA MET A 365 2.67 -3.92 1.22
C MET A 365 2.16 -5.34 0.93
N ASP A 366 2.07 -5.75 -0.33
CA ASP A 366 1.66 -7.11 -0.72
C ASP A 366 2.55 -8.19 -0.08
N ALA A 367 3.86 -7.95 -0.07
CA ALA A 367 4.82 -8.84 0.55
C ALA A 367 4.57 -8.95 2.06
N ARG A 368 4.25 -7.84 2.74
CA ARG A 368 3.89 -7.87 4.17
C ARG A 368 2.57 -8.59 4.43
N GLU A 369 1.55 -8.36 3.59
CA GLU A 369 0.27 -9.06 3.72
C GLU A 369 0.41 -10.57 3.57
N THR A 370 1.30 -11.01 2.67
CA THR A 370 1.61 -12.42 2.46
C THR A 370 2.41 -13.01 3.62
N GLU A 371 3.46 -12.31 4.05
CA GLU A 371 4.37 -12.74 5.13
C GLU A 371 3.64 -12.88 6.48
N PHE A 372 2.72 -11.96 6.78
CA PHE A 372 2.05 -11.87 8.09
C PHE A 372 0.56 -12.24 8.04
N LYS A 373 0.14 -13.02 7.05
CA LYS A 373 -1.28 -13.37 6.82
C LYS A 373 -2.00 -13.97 8.03
N THR A 374 -1.30 -14.66 8.93
CA THR A 374 -1.87 -15.26 10.15
C THR A 374 -1.54 -14.50 11.42
N ASN A 375 -0.66 -13.49 11.37
CA ASN A 375 -0.19 -12.74 12.53
C ASN A 375 -1.26 -11.70 12.95
N SER A 376 -1.70 -11.75 14.20
CA SER A 376 -2.72 -10.85 14.72
C SER A 376 -2.19 -9.42 14.91
N THR A 377 -0.95 -9.28 15.37
CA THR A 377 -0.28 -7.98 15.56
C THR A 377 -0.25 -7.21 14.24
N TYR A 378 0.09 -7.89 13.14
CA TYR A 378 0.05 -7.28 11.81
C TYR A 378 -1.36 -6.85 11.43
N LYS A 379 -2.35 -7.74 11.55
CA LYS A 379 -3.74 -7.45 11.14
C LYS A 379 -4.35 -6.28 11.91
N ASN A 380 -4.13 -6.24 13.22
CA ASN A 380 -4.84 -5.34 14.12
C ASN A 380 -4.11 -4.00 14.30
N ILE A 381 -2.77 -3.99 14.18
CA ILE A 381 -1.96 -2.81 14.48
C ILE A 381 -1.26 -2.28 13.23
N PHE A 382 -0.47 -3.10 12.53
CA PHE A 382 0.38 -2.59 11.45
C PHE A 382 -0.37 -2.38 10.13
N LYS A 383 -1.24 -3.31 9.74
CA LYS A 383 -1.97 -3.28 8.47
C LYS A 383 -2.74 -1.97 8.26
N PRO A 384 -3.53 -1.47 9.24
CA PRO A 384 -4.19 -0.16 9.11
C PRO A 384 -3.22 0.99 8.83
N GLU A 385 -2.02 0.97 9.41
CA GLU A 385 -1.00 1.99 9.19
C GLU A 385 -0.37 1.90 7.78
N TYR A 386 -0.11 0.68 7.29
CA TYR A 386 0.30 0.46 5.90
C TYR A 386 -0.75 1.00 4.90
N GLU A 387 -2.03 0.70 5.15
CA GLU A 387 -3.17 1.15 4.36
C GLU A 387 -3.32 2.68 4.39
N SER A 388 -3.16 3.30 5.57
CA SER A 388 -3.20 4.77 5.73
C SER A 388 -2.14 5.47 4.88
N ILE A 389 -0.88 5.01 4.95
CA ILE A 389 0.22 5.58 4.15
C ILE A 389 0.02 5.34 2.65
N LEU A 390 -0.46 4.15 2.25
CA LEU A 390 -0.80 3.89 0.85
C LEU A 390 -1.95 4.80 0.37
N GLY A 391 -2.97 5.01 1.21
CA GLY A 391 -4.07 5.93 0.92
C GLY A 391 -3.59 7.36 0.70
N ASN A 392 -2.63 7.83 1.50
CA ASN A 392 -2.00 9.14 1.29
C ASN A 392 -1.21 9.19 -0.04
N ALA A 393 -0.49 8.12 -0.38
CA ALA A 393 0.19 8.02 -1.69
C ALA A 393 -0.81 8.11 -2.86
N ASP A 394 -1.93 7.40 -2.75
CA ASP A 394 -3.00 7.41 -3.73
C ASP A 394 -3.60 8.80 -3.94
N LEU A 395 -3.79 9.56 -2.85
CA LEU A 395 -4.28 10.95 -2.88
C LEU A 395 -3.28 11.88 -3.56
N TYR A 396 -1.98 11.74 -3.27
CA TYR A 396 -0.96 12.57 -3.90
C TYR A 396 -0.86 12.34 -5.42
N LEU A 397 -1.10 11.11 -5.87
CA LEU A 397 -1.11 10.77 -7.29
C LEU A 397 -2.39 11.21 -8.02
N ASP A 398 -3.47 11.52 -7.30
CA ASP A 398 -4.69 12.04 -7.91
C ASP A 398 -4.63 13.56 -8.16
N ALA A 399 -3.50 14.22 -7.85
CA ALA A 399 -3.34 15.67 -7.93
C ALA A 399 -3.37 16.25 -9.36
N ASP A 400 -2.95 15.49 -10.37
CA ASP A 400 -3.02 15.89 -11.79
C ASP A 400 -3.19 14.69 -12.73
N HIS A 401 -3.43 14.98 -14.01
CA HIS A 401 -3.69 13.97 -15.04
C HIS A 401 -2.52 12.99 -15.24
N ASN A 402 -1.27 13.47 -15.23
CA ASN A 402 -0.11 12.63 -15.49
C ASN A 402 0.17 11.69 -14.32
N LEU A 403 0.07 12.20 -13.09
CA LEU A 403 0.20 11.39 -11.89
C LEU A 403 -0.92 10.35 -11.79
N LYS A 404 -2.16 10.74 -12.13
CA LYS A 404 -3.31 9.82 -12.14
C LYS A 404 -3.15 8.71 -13.18
N SER A 405 -2.65 9.06 -14.37
CA SER A 405 -2.29 8.05 -15.38
C SER A 405 -1.15 7.15 -14.88
N GLY A 406 -0.16 7.70 -14.17
CA GLY A 406 0.91 6.92 -13.53
C GLY A 406 0.40 5.89 -12.53
N LYS A 407 -0.54 6.29 -11.66
CA LYS A 407 -1.27 5.40 -10.74
C LYS A 407 -2.02 4.30 -11.49
N LEU A 408 -2.73 4.66 -12.57
CA LEU A 408 -3.46 3.70 -13.42
C LEU A 408 -2.52 2.69 -14.09
N LEU A 409 -1.37 3.15 -14.56
CA LEU A 409 -0.32 2.30 -15.14
C LEU A 409 0.19 1.30 -14.10
N VAL A 410 0.56 1.73 -12.89
CA VAL A 410 1.01 0.82 -11.82
C VAL A 410 -0.05 -0.22 -11.46
N ASN A 411 -1.31 0.19 -11.33
CA ASN A 411 -2.41 -0.75 -11.05
C ASN A 411 -2.58 -1.78 -12.17
N THR A 412 -2.54 -1.32 -13.42
CA THR A 412 -2.64 -2.21 -14.59
C THR A 412 -1.45 -3.17 -14.64
N LEU A 413 -0.23 -2.71 -14.37
CA LEU A 413 0.95 -3.58 -14.31
C LEU A 413 0.80 -4.65 -13.23
N ARG A 414 0.36 -4.27 -12.02
CA ARG A 414 0.13 -5.23 -10.93
C ARG A 414 -0.93 -6.27 -11.27
N GLU A 415 -2.04 -5.85 -11.89
CA GLU A 415 -3.10 -6.78 -12.37
C GLU A 415 -2.55 -7.77 -13.40
N LEU A 416 -1.80 -7.29 -14.39
CA LEU A 416 -1.24 -8.13 -15.46
C LEU A 416 -0.13 -9.08 -14.98
N GLU A 417 0.68 -8.66 -14.01
CA GLU A 417 1.76 -9.46 -13.41
C GLU A 417 1.20 -10.57 -12.51
N ASN A 418 0.16 -10.28 -11.72
CA ASN A 418 -0.40 -11.21 -10.73
C ASN A 418 -1.48 -12.13 -11.30
N ASP A 419 -2.19 -11.71 -12.36
CA ASP A 419 -3.26 -12.49 -12.99
C ASP A 419 -3.09 -12.55 -14.52
N PRO A 420 -2.43 -13.59 -15.06
CA PRO A 420 -2.32 -13.79 -16.51
C PRO A 420 -3.67 -13.92 -17.24
N ALA A 421 -4.76 -14.28 -16.55
CA ALA A 421 -6.09 -14.38 -17.15
C ALA A 421 -6.70 -12.99 -17.44
N SER A 422 -6.18 -11.93 -16.80
CA SER A 422 -6.65 -10.55 -16.95
C SER A 422 -6.52 -9.99 -18.37
N TYR A 423 -5.69 -10.60 -19.25
CA TYR A 423 -5.48 -10.17 -20.65
C TYR A 423 -5.64 -11.31 -21.68
N SER A 424 -6.44 -12.31 -21.35
CA SER A 424 -6.67 -13.49 -22.21
C SER A 424 -7.41 -13.17 -23.53
N THR A 425 -8.33 -12.20 -23.53
CA THR A 425 -9.12 -11.83 -24.72
C THR A 425 -8.60 -10.58 -25.43
N PRO A 426 -8.86 -10.41 -26.75
CA PRO A 426 -8.44 -9.21 -27.48
C PRO A 426 -8.96 -7.90 -26.90
N GLU A 427 -10.20 -7.85 -26.42
CA GLU A 427 -10.80 -6.63 -25.86
C GLU A 427 -10.14 -6.23 -24.55
N LYS A 428 -9.77 -7.21 -23.72
CA LYS A 428 -9.04 -6.97 -22.48
C LYS A 428 -7.62 -6.48 -22.76
N ARG A 429 -6.95 -7.06 -23.77
CA ARG A 429 -5.62 -6.60 -24.23
C ARG A 429 -5.66 -5.14 -24.70
N GLU A 430 -6.64 -4.75 -25.50
CA GLU A 430 -6.73 -3.35 -25.95
C GLU A 430 -7.00 -2.37 -24.82
N LYS A 431 -7.88 -2.74 -23.87
CA LYS A 431 -8.10 -1.92 -22.67
C LYS A 431 -6.82 -1.79 -21.84
N ALA A 432 -6.05 -2.87 -21.70
CA ALA A 432 -4.76 -2.83 -21.00
C ALA A 432 -3.74 -1.96 -21.74
N LEU A 433 -3.59 -2.10 -23.06
CA LEU A 433 -2.71 -1.28 -23.89
C LEU A 433 -3.08 0.20 -23.81
N ALA A 434 -4.37 0.54 -23.87
CA ALA A 434 -4.85 1.91 -23.69
C ALA A 434 -4.39 2.52 -22.36
N LYS A 435 -4.51 1.76 -21.25
CA LYS A 435 -4.02 2.20 -19.93
C LYS A 435 -2.50 2.31 -19.86
N LEU A 436 -1.78 1.37 -20.48
CA LEU A 436 -0.31 1.34 -20.48
C LEU A 436 0.32 2.45 -21.35
N TYR A 437 -0.40 2.94 -22.36
CA TYR A 437 0.00 4.08 -23.19
C TYR A 437 -0.60 5.42 -22.73
N ALA A 438 -1.45 5.43 -21.70
CA ALA A 438 -2.02 6.66 -21.14
C ALA A 438 -0.98 7.55 -20.42
N VAL A 439 0.21 7.01 -20.15
CA VAL A 439 1.33 7.71 -19.53
C VAL A 439 2.43 7.91 -20.56
N GLU A 440 2.89 9.15 -20.67
CA GLU A 440 4.10 9.47 -21.44
C GLU A 440 5.32 9.03 -20.62
N LEU A 441 5.94 7.94 -21.06
CA LEU A 441 7.15 7.39 -20.44
C LEU A 441 8.40 7.91 -21.17
N PRO A 442 9.58 7.90 -20.51
CA PRO A 442 10.85 8.12 -21.20
C PRO A 442 11.00 7.21 -22.42
N ARG A 443 11.92 7.59 -23.31
CA ARG A 443 12.20 6.79 -24.50
C ARG A 443 12.60 5.35 -24.13
N PRO A 444 12.28 4.33 -24.97
CA PRO A 444 12.51 2.93 -24.63
C PRO A 444 13.95 2.60 -24.25
N ASP A 445 14.94 3.26 -24.85
CA ASP A 445 16.36 3.15 -24.52
C ASP A 445 16.67 3.57 -23.07
N LEU A 446 16.02 4.64 -22.59
CA LEU A 446 16.15 5.11 -21.20
C LEU A 446 15.35 4.24 -20.21
N LEU A 447 14.19 3.73 -20.62
CA LEU A 447 13.39 2.81 -19.80
C LEU A 447 14.14 1.49 -19.55
N SER A 448 14.72 0.93 -20.61
CA SER A 448 15.43 -0.37 -20.57
C SER A 448 16.70 -0.32 -19.74
N ALA A 449 17.17 0.87 -19.36
CA ALA A 449 18.27 1.04 -18.40
C ALA A 449 17.89 0.66 -16.96
N SER A 450 16.60 0.52 -16.66
CA SER A 450 16.07 0.09 -15.36
C SER A 450 15.34 -1.25 -15.47
N VAL A 451 15.39 -2.05 -14.40
CA VAL A 451 14.72 -3.37 -14.36
C VAL A 451 13.20 -3.21 -14.50
N GLU A 452 12.62 -2.18 -13.87
CA GLU A 452 11.18 -1.89 -13.96
C GLU A 452 10.78 -1.41 -15.35
N GLY A 453 11.60 -0.57 -15.98
CA GLY A 453 11.33 -0.08 -17.32
C GLY A 453 11.40 -1.19 -18.37
N GLU A 454 12.40 -2.08 -18.26
CA GLU A 454 12.49 -3.28 -19.11
C GLU A 454 11.27 -4.20 -18.94
N ALA A 455 10.80 -4.40 -17.70
CA ALA A 455 9.60 -5.18 -17.44
C ALA A 455 8.35 -4.58 -18.13
N ILE A 456 8.20 -3.25 -18.11
CA ILE A 456 7.09 -2.54 -18.79
C ILE A 456 7.20 -2.73 -20.32
N VAL A 457 8.39 -2.52 -20.89
CA VAL A 457 8.64 -2.68 -22.33
C VAL A 457 8.33 -4.10 -22.77
N ARG A 458 8.83 -5.10 -22.04
CA ARG A 458 8.58 -6.53 -22.32
C ARG A 458 7.10 -6.88 -22.24
N LEU A 459 6.39 -6.39 -21.22
CA LEU A 459 4.97 -6.67 -21.06
C LEU A 459 4.12 -6.01 -22.16
N LYS A 460 4.43 -4.76 -22.53
CA LYS A 460 3.81 -4.09 -23.69
C LYS A 460 4.01 -4.90 -24.95
N SER A 461 5.26 -5.26 -25.27
CA SER A 461 5.59 -6.05 -26.46
C SER A 461 4.84 -7.38 -26.50
N LYS A 462 4.77 -8.10 -25.38
CA LYS A 462 4.02 -9.36 -25.27
C LYS A 462 2.53 -9.17 -25.53
N LEU A 463 1.91 -8.13 -24.95
CA LEU A 463 0.49 -7.84 -25.15
C LEU A 463 0.19 -7.48 -26.61
N GLU A 464 1.05 -6.68 -27.22
CA GLU A 464 0.94 -6.29 -28.62
C GLU A 464 1.11 -7.48 -29.57
N GLU A 465 2.06 -8.38 -29.31
CA GLU A 465 2.25 -9.59 -30.11
C GLU A 465 1.02 -10.50 -30.06
N LEU A 466 0.48 -10.74 -28.87
CA LEU A 466 -0.75 -11.52 -28.69
C LEU A 466 -1.95 -10.86 -29.39
N GLN A 467 -2.02 -9.53 -29.36
CA GLN A 467 -3.06 -8.76 -30.03
C GLN A 467 -2.93 -8.86 -31.55
N TYR A 468 -1.72 -8.71 -32.07
CA TYR A 468 -1.41 -8.86 -33.48
C TYR A 468 -1.80 -10.24 -34.01
N ASN A 469 -1.33 -11.31 -33.36
CA ASN A 469 -1.59 -12.69 -33.78
C ASN A 469 -3.09 -13.01 -33.77
N ALA A 470 -3.82 -12.54 -32.76
CA ALA A 470 -5.24 -12.83 -32.64
C ALA A 470 -6.14 -12.02 -33.59
N VAL A 471 -5.79 -10.76 -33.87
CA VAL A 471 -6.71 -9.80 -34.51
C VAL A 471 -6.29 -9.38 -35.91
N PHE A 472 -4.99 -9.29 -36.19
CA PHE A 472 -4.46 -8.64 -37.40
C PHE A 472 -3.73 -9.60 -38.33
N GLU A 473 -3.07 -10.65 -37.83
CA GLU A 473 -2.23 -11.54 -38.64
C GLU A 473 -2.96 -12.14 -39.84
N LYS A 474 -4.18 -12.66 -39.62
CA LYS A 474 -4.98 -13.26 -40.69
C LYS A 474 -5.41 -12.24 -41.75
N ASP A 475 -5.78 -11.04 -41.33
CA ASP A 475 -6.23 -9.99 -42.25
C ASP A 475 -5.07 -9.43 -43.08
N ILE A 476 -3.88 -9.32 -42.49
CA ILE A 476 -2.65 -8.93 -43.19
C ILE A 476 -2.26 -9.99 -44.22
N LYS A 477 -2.26 -11.28 -43.85
CA LYS A 477 -2.01 -12.37 -44.80
C LYS A 477 -3.03 -12.36 -45.93
N LYS A 478 -4.31 -12.20 -45.61
CA LYS A 478 -5.37 -12.06 -46.61
C LYS A 478 -5.12 -10.88 -47.55
N LEU A 479 -4.70 -9.72 -47.05
CA LEU A 479 -4.38 -8.56 -47.91
C LEU A 479 -3.14 -8.84 -48.78
N ALA A 480 -2.15 -9.56 -48.26
CA ALA A 480 -0.97 -9.99 -49.02
C ALA A 480 -1.35 -10.96 -50.14
N ASP A 481 -2.31 -11.85 -49.93
CA ASP A 481 -2.74 -12.84 -50.95
C ASP A 481 -3.76 -12.27 -51.95
N THR A 482 -4.46 -11.19 -51.57
CA THR A 482 -5.49 -10.57 -52.42
C THR A 482 -4.85 -9.80 -53.59
N PRO A 483 -5.28 -10.03 -54.85
CA PRO A 483 -4.81 -9.25 -55.99
C PRO A 483 -5.24 -7.78 -55.85
N ALA A 484 -4.33 -6.87 -56.17
CA ALA A 484 -4.60 -5.44 -56.08
C ALA A 484 -5.44 -4.98 -57.29
N SER A 485 -6.60 -4.38 -57.00
CA SER A 485 -7.57 -3.89 -57.98
C SER A 485 -8.44 -2.80 -57.35
N ASP A 486 -9.30 -2.16 -58.14
CA ASP A 486 -10.26 -1.18 -57.64
C ASP A 486 -11.30 -1.80 -56.69
N GLU A 487 -11.70 -3.06 -56.94
CA GLU A 487 -12.66 -3.78 -56.10
C GLU A 487 -12.07 -4.12 -54.72
N THR A 488 -10.77 -4.41 -54.67
CA THR A 488 -10.08 -4.90 -53.47
C THR A 488 -9.51 -3.77 -52.60
N ILE A 489 -9.59 -2.50 -53.04
CA ILE A 489 -9.15 -1.34 -52.27
C ILE A 489 -9.93 -1.16 -50.95
N VAL A 490 -11.19 -1.60 -50.92
CA VAL A 490 -12.06 -1.52 -49.74
C VAL A 490 -11.51 -2.41 -48.61
N VAL A 491 -10.95 -3.59 -48.95
CA VAL A 491 -10.33 -4.51 -47.99
C VAL A 491 -9.12 -3.87 -47.34
N ARG A 492 -8.30 -3.15 -48.13
CA ARG A 492 -7.16 -2.38 -47.63
C ARG A 492 -7.63 -1.28 -46.66
N ASN A 493 -8.64 -0.50 -47.04
CA ASN A 493 -9.13 0.61 -46.22
C ASN A 493 -9.70 0.11 -44.89
N ALA A 494 -10.50 -0.96 -44.92
CA ALA A 494 -11.06 -1.57 -43.71
C ALA A 494 -9.97 -2.04 -42.73
N LEU A 495 -8.87 -2.61 -43.23
CA LEU A 495 -7.75 -3.02 -42.39
C LEU A 495 -7.00 -1.81 -41.79
N GLN A 496 -6.80 -0.74 -42.57
CA GLN A 496 -6.18 0.49 -42.09
C GLN A 496 -7.04 1.16 -41.01
N ASP A 497 -8.36 1.24 -41.20
CA ASP A 497 -9.28 1.81 -40.23
C ASP A 497 -9.32 1.00 -38.93
N LYS A 498 -9.34 -0.34 -39.05
CA LYS A 498 -9.24 -1.25 -37.91
C LYS A 498 -7.93 -1.06 -37.13
N ALA A 499 -6.81 -0.83 -37.81
CA ALA A 499 -5.53 -0.55 -37.16
C ALA A 499 -5.52 0.83 -36.50
N ASN A 500 -6.06 1.86 -37.15
CA ASN A 500 -6.12 3.22 -36.60
C ASN A 500 -6.95 3.30 -35.30
N ALA A 501 -7.94 2.42 -35.13
CA ALA A 501 -8.74 2.32 -33.92
C ALA A 501 -8.10 1.51 -32.78
N SER A 502 -6.98 0.82 -33.04
CA SER A 502 -6.28 -0.02 -32.04
C SER A 502 -5.24 0.78 -31.25
N ASN A 503 -5.04 0.42 -29.98
CA ASN A 503 -3.99 0.99 -29.13
C ASN A 503 -2.66 0.23 -29.25
N CYS A 504 -2.62 -0.84 -30.04
CA CYS A 504 -1.41 -1.61 -30.34
C CYS A 504 -0.55 -0.89 -31.40
N ILE A 505 0.58 -0.33 -30.98
CA ILE A 505 1.47 0.45 -31.84
C ILE A 505 2.14 -0.46 -32.88
N SER A 506 2.72 -1.59 -32.45
CA SER A 506 3.35 -2.52 -33.41
C SER A 506 2.35 -3.15 -34.38
N CYS A 507 1.08 -3.32 -33.98
CA CYS A 507 0.02 -3.74 -34.90
C CYS A 507 -0.22 -2.69 -36.00
N ARG A 508 -0.28 -1.41 -35.62
CA ARG A 508 -0.43 -0.29 -36.57
C ARG A 508 0.74 -0.20 -37.54
N ASP A 509 1.96 -0.37 -37.05
CA ASP A 509 3.16 -0.34 -37.90
C ASP A 509 3.17 -1.50 -38.90
N LYS A 510 2.91 -2.73 -38.45
CA LYS A 510 2.82 -3.91 -39.34
C LYS A 510 1.70 -3.80 -40.36
N VAL A 511 0.54 -3.24 -39.99
CA VAL A 511 -0.55 -2.96 -40.94
C VAL A 511 -0.14 -1.89 -41.94
N ARG A 512 0.51 -0.81 -41.50
CA ARG A 512 1.01 0.25 -42.37
C ARG A 512 2.00 -0.29 -43.41
N ASP A 513 2.88 -1.20 -43.02
CA ASP A 513 3.82 -1.87 -43.93
C ASP A 513 3.07 -2.72 -44.97
N ALA A 514 2.09 -3.50 -44.53
CA ALA A 514 1.25 -4.32 -45.41
C ALA A 514 0.43 -3.46 -46.39
N VAL A 515 -0.13 -2.34 -45.93
CA VAL A 515 -0.86 -1.36 -46.74
C VAL A 515 0.07 -0.71 -47.77
N THR A 516 1.29 -0.37 -47.36
CA THR A 516 2.31 0.19 -48.27
C THR A 516 2.68 -0.82 -49.36
N ALA A 517 2.82 -2.09 -49.02
CA ALA A 517 3.06 -3.16 -49.98
C ALA A 517 1.87 -3.38 -50.94
N TYR A 518 0.63 -3.30 -50.44
CA TYR A 518 -0.57 -3.34 -51.28
C TYR A 518 -0.61 -2.17 -52.26
N ASN A 519 -0.36 -0.94 -51.80
CA ASN A 519 -0.40 0.27 -52.64
C ASN A 519 0.61 0.17 -53.80
N LYS A 520 1.82 -0.34 -53.56
CA LYS A 520 2.81 -0.58 -54.63
C LYS A 520 2.28 -1.53 -55.72
N ARG A 521 1.57 -2.60 -55.32
CA ARG A 521 0.96 -3.56 -56.26
C ARG A 521 -0.23 -2.94 -56.99
N TYR A 522 -1.02 -2.12 -56.31
CA TYR A 522 -2.15 -1.39 -56.88
C TYR A 522 -1.68 -0.36 -57.92
N ASP A 523 -0.64 0.40 -57.65
CA ASP A 523 -0.04 1.32 -58.63
C ASP A 523 0.46 0.58 -59.87
N SER A 524 1.05 -0.59 -59.67
CA SER A 524 1.50 -1.48 -60.77
C SER A 524 0.34 -2.09 -61.57
N TYR A 525 -0.80 -2.35 -60.92
CA TYR A 525 -2.04 -2.77 -61.59
C TYR A 525 -2.60 -1.64 -62.45
N ARG A 526 -2.75 -0.44 -61.87
CA ARG A 526 -3.26 0.73 -62.59
C ARG A 526 -2.39 1.09 -63.80
N LEU A 527 -1.07 0.98 -63.66
CA LEU A 527 -0.15 1.18 -64.78
C LEU A 527 -0.40 0.15 -65.90
N ARG A 528 -0.56 -1.13 -65.55
CA ARG A 528 -0.83 -2.18 -66.54
C ARG A 528 -2.16 -1.98 -67.26
N GLU A 529 -3.23 -1.64 -66.55
CA GLU A 529 -4.52 -1.31 -67.19
C GLU A 529 -4.43 -0.08 -68.08
N ALA A 530 -3.80 1.00 -67.61
CA ALA A 530 -3.64 2.22 -68.39
C ALA A 530 -2.83 1.95 -69.67
N VAL A 531 -1.79 1.12 -69.60
CA VAL A 531 -1.01 0.70 -70.78
C VAL A 531 -1.88 -0.15 -71.72
N HIS A 532 -2.69 -1.07 -71.20
CA HIS A 532 -3.57 -1.89 -72.03
C HIS A 532 -4.57 -1.04 -72.82
N GLU A 533 -5.26 -0.11 -72.15
CA GLU A 533 -6.20 0.82 -72.80
C GLU A 533 -5.49 1.76 -73.78
N MET A 534 -4.31 2.28 -73.42
CA MET A 534 -3.48 3.08 -74.31
C MET A 534 -3.11 2.31 -75.58
N THR A 535 -2.63 1.06 -75.45
CA THR A 535 -2.25 0.22 -76.60
C THR A 535 -3.45 -0.07 -77.50
N LYS A 536 -4.61 -0.38 -76.92
CA LYS A 536 -5.86 -0.60 -77.65
C LYS A 536 -6.29 0.65 -78.41
N LEU A 537 -6.29 1.82 -77.76
CA LEU A 537 -6.63 3.09 -78.39
C LEU A 537 -5.63 3.47 -79.49
N ARG A 538 -4.34 3.21 -79.28
CA ARG A 538 -3.30 3.44 -80.29
C ARG A 538 -3.50 2.56 -81.52
N GLN A 539 -3.79 1.28 -81.36
CA GLN A 539 -4.09 0.39 -82.48
C GLN A 539 -5.33 0.86 -83.27
N GLN A 540 -6.38 1.30 -82.57
CA GLN A 540 -7.55 1.91 -83.20
C GLN A 540 -7.19 3.19 -83.94
N ALA A 541 -6.34 4.04 -83.34
CA ALA A 541 -5.88 5.27 -83.96
C ALA A 541 -5.04 5.02 -85.21
N GLU A 542 -4.14 4.04 -85.18
CA GLU A 542 -3.34 3.63 -86.35
C GLU A 542 -4.25 3.23 -87.52
N GLN A 543 -5.27 2.41 -87.27
CA GLN A 543 -6.25 2.00 -88.28
C GLN A 543 -7.08 3.19 -88.82
N GLN A 544 -7.49 4.09 -87.93
CA GLN A 544 -8.23 5.30 -88.31
C GLN A 544 -7.37 6.27 -89.11
N VAL A 545 -6.09 6.43 -88.79
CA VAL A 545 -5.16 7.24 -89.58
C VAL A 545 -5.07 6.73 -91.02
N PHE A 546 -4.95 5.42 -91.25
CA PHE A 546 -4.97 4.86 -92.60
C PHE A 546 -6.28 5.17 -93.34
N THR A 547 -7.41 5.07 -92.63
CA THR A 547 -8.73 5.39 -93.18
C THR A 547 -8.83 6.87 -93.54
N TYR A 548 -8.39 7.76 -92.65
CA TYR A 548 -8.40 9.21 -92.86
C TYR A 548 -7.44 9.66 -93.96
N LEU A 549 -6.25 9.04 -94.08
CA LEU A 549 -5.32 9.30 -95.18
C LEU A 549 -5.93 8.90 -96.53
N ARG A 550 -6.64 7.75 -96.58
CA ARG A 550 -7.39 7.33 -97.77
C ARG A 550 -8.51 8.31 -98.11
N TRP A 551 -9.27 8.77 -97.11
CA TRP A 551 -10.30 9.78 -97.31
C TRP A 551 -9.73 11.13 -97.73
N GLN A 552 -8.58 11.55 -97.20
CA GLN A 552 -7.88 12.75 -97.62
C GLN A 552 -7.51 12.69 -99.12
N LEU A 553 -6.98 11.56 -99.59
CA LEU A 553 -6.70 11.32 -101.02
C LEU A 553 -7.98 11.36 -101.87
N CYS A 554 -9.05 10.74 -101.38
CA CYS A 554 -10.36 10.78 -102.02
C CYS A 554 -10.90 12.22 -102.12
N PHE A 555 -10.81 13.00 -101.03
CA PHE A 555 -11.22 14.40 -101.02
C PHE A 555 -10.43 15.24 -101.98
N SER A 556 -9.10 15.10 -102.04
CA SER A 556 -8.29 15.83 -103.01
C SER A 556 -8.70 15.52 -104.45
N ASN A 557 -9.00 14.25 -104.76
CA ASN A 557 -9.42 13.84 -106.10
C ASN A 557 -10.84 14.34 -106.44
N ASN A 558 -11.78 14.24 -105.50
CA ASN A 558 -13.15 14.72 -105.68
C ASN A 558 -13.19 16.25 -105.81
N LEU A 559 -12.41 16.98 -105.00
CA LEU A 559 -12.27 18.43 -105.11
C LEU A 559 -11.70 18.86 -106.46
N GLN A 560 -10.65 18.19 -106.95
CA GLN A 560 -10.10 18.46 -108.28
C GLN A 560 -11.12 18.18 -109.38
N THR A 561 -11.88 17.08 -109.28
CA THR A 561 -12.89 16.71 -110.27
C THR A 561 -14.05 17.71 -110.30
N ILE A 562 -14.53 18.15 -109.13
CA ILE A 562 -15.61 19.12 -109.00
C ILE A 562 -15.15 20.51 -109.47
N ALA A 563 -13.93 20.93 -109.12
CA ALA A 563 -13.34 22.20 -109.56
C ALA A 563 -13.10 22.27 -111.08
N VAL A 564 -12.78 21.15 -111.73
CA VAL A 564 -12.63 21.08 -113.20
C VAL A 564 -13.99 21.01 -113.91
N ALA A 565 -15.01 20.42 -113.28
CA ALA A 565 -16.35 20.24 -113.88
C ALA A 565 -17.26 21.48 -113.81
N THR A 566 -16.93 22.50 -113.02
CA THR A 566 -17.76 23.72 -112.87
C THR A 566 -16.97 24.99 -113.19
N SER A 567 -17.01 25.41 -114.46
CA SER A 567 -16.49 26.70 -114.93
C SER A 567 -17.57 27.80 -114.88
N GLU A 568 -18.35 27.88 -113.80
CA GLU A 568 -19.35 28.93 -113.58
C GLU A 568 -18.83 30.03 -112.63
N VAL A 569 -18.92 31.28 -113.10
CA VAL A 569 -18.54 32.48 -112.36
C VAL A 569 -19.46 32.67 -111.14
N GLY A 570 -18.94 32.45 -109.93
CA GLY A 570 -19.66 32.72 -108.67
C GLY A 570 -19.39 31.73 -107.51
N MET A 571 -18.68 30.62 -107.74
CA MET A 571 -18.45 29.58 -106.72
C MET A 571 -17.11 29.71 -105.96
N ASP A 572 -16.32 30.75 -106.19
CA ASP A 572 -14.96 30.91 -105.62
C ASP A 572 -14.93 30.92 -104.09
N ALA A 573 -15.89 31.59 -103.44
CA ALA A 573 -15.97 31.65 -101.98
C ALA A 573 -16.36 30.30 -101.34
N TYR A 574 -17.14 29.48 -102.06
CA TYR A 574 -17.54 28.15 -101.64
C TYR A 574 -16.35 27.17 -101.73
N TYR A 575 -15.61 27.18 -102.84
CA TYR A 575 -14.40 26.37 -102.99
C TYR A 575 -13.27 26.77 -102.05
N ALA A 576 -13.07 28.06 -101.80
CA ALA A 576 -12.11 28.54 -100.81
C ALA A 576 -12.43 28.01 -99.41
N ARG A 577 -13.71 27.98 -99.02
CA ARG A 577 -14.15 27.48 -97.71
C ARG A 577 -14.02 25.96 -97.59
N ILE A 578 -14.26 25.20 -98.66
CA ILE A 578 -14.04 23.74 -98.64
C ILE A 578 -12.54 23.43 -98.62
N SER A 579 -11.72 24.16 -99.38
CA SER A 579 -10.26 23.99 -99.36
C SER A 579 -9.69 24.23 -97.96
N GLU A 580 -10.12 25.30 -97.29
CA GLU A 580 -9.73 25.60 -95.89
C GLU A 580 -10.07 24.45 -94.94
N LYS A 581 -11.28 23.87 -95.05
CA LYS A 581 -11.68 22.74 -94.19
C LYS A 581 -10.99 21.43 -94.56
N SER A 582 -10.67 21.22 -95.83
CA SER A 582 -9.88 20.07 -96.30
C SER A 582 -8.44 20.15 -95.80
N GLU A 583 -7.83 21.34 -95.81
CA GLU A 583 -6.50 21.58 -95.24
C GLU A 583 -6.50 21.39 -93.71
N ALA A 584 -7.54 21.85 -93.02
CA ALA A 584 -7.70 21.62 -91.58
C ALA A 584 -7.82 20.13 -91.24
N PHE A 585 -8.60 19.37 -92.02
CA PHE A 585 -8.68 17.91 -91.88
C PHE A 585 -7.31 17.26 -92.12
N ALA A 586 -6.64 17.57 -93.23
CA ALA A 586 -5.29 17.07 -93.52
C ALA A 586 -4.27 17.39 -92.42
N ALA A 587 -4.32 18.60 -91.84
CA ALA A 587 -3.46 19.01 -90.74
C ALA A 587 -3.75 18.21 -89.45
N SER A 588 -5.03 17.94 -89.15
CA SER A 588 -5.42 17.09 -88.01
C SER A 588 -4.97 15.63 -88.19
N VAL A 589 -5.11 15.05 -89.39
CA VAL A 589 -4.62 13.70 -89.72
C VAL A 589 -3.10 13.60 -89.56
N LYS A 590 -2.35 14.61 -90.05
CA LYS A 590 -0.89 14.66 -89.90
C LYS A 590 -0.46 14.74 -88.43
N THR A 591 -1.17 15.53 -87.62
CA THR A 591 -0.90 15.66 -86.18
C THR A 591 -1.19 14.35 -85.44
N LEU A 592 -2.31 13.68 -85.77
CA LEU A 592 -2.67 12.38 -85.22
C LEU A 592 -1.64 11.31 -85.59
N ASP A 593 -1.25 11.21 -86.86
CA ASP A 593 -0.23 10.27 -87.35
C ASP A 593 1.12 10.47 -86.65
N ALA A 594 1.56 11.72 -86.50
CA ALA A 594 2.80 12.04 -85.79
C ALA A 594 2.76 11.62 -84.31
N HIS A 595 1.62 11.83 -83.62
CA HIS A 595 1.47 11.48 -82.21
C HIS A 595 1.37 9.96 -81.98
N VAL A 596 0.70 9.24 -82.88
CA VAL A 596 0.58 7.78 -82.86
C VAL A 596 1.93 7.10 -83.06
N LYS A 597 2.79 7.66 -83.91
CA LYS A 597 4.16 7.16 -84.15
C LYS A 597 5.14 7.41 -83.01
N GLN A 598 4.81 8.30 -82.07
CA GLN A 598 5.64 8.59 -80.92
C GLN A 598 5.53 7.45 -79.89
N GLU A 599 6.67 6.89 -79.46
CA GLU A 599 6.69 5.90 -78.38
C GLU A 599 6.49 6.59 -77.01
N PRO A 600 5.44 6.25 -76.25
CA PRO A 600 5.22 6.82 -74.93
C PRO A 600 6.15 6.19 -73.88
N GLU A 601 6.58 6.99 -72.92
CA GLU A 601 7.45 6.55 -71.83
C GLU A 601 6.63 5.81 -70.74
N ILE A 602 6.72 4.48 -70.72
CA ILE A 602 5.96 3.59 -69.81
C ILE A 602 6.64 3.47 -68.43
N VAL A 603 7.02 4.59 -67.84
CA VAL A 603 7.69 4.61 -66.52
C VAL A 603 6.74 5.11 -65.43
N GLN A 604 5.76 5.94 -65.78
CA GLN A 604 4.84 6.56 -64.84
C GLN A 604 3.40 6.52 -65.35
N LEU A 605 2.46 6.17 -64.47
CA LEU A 605 1.03 6.12 -64.78
C LEU A 605 0.52 7.43 -65.39
N GLN A 606 0.95 8.56 -64.83
CA GLN A 606 0.50 9.87 -65.31
C GLN A 606 0.89 10.13 -66.76
N LYS A 607 2.11 9.76 -67.18
CA LYS A 607 2.57 9.91 -68.57
C LYS A 607 1.74 9.07 -69.54
N VAL A 608 1.38 7.85 -69.14
CA VAL A 608 0.52 6.96 -69.94
C VAL A 608 -0.89 7.54 -70.08
N LEU A 609 -1.46 8.06 -68.99
CA LEU A 609 -2.79 8.69 -69.00
C LEU A 609 -2.81 9.98 -69.84
N ASP A 610 -1.78 10.82 -69.73
CA ASP A 610 -1.66 12.06 -70.49
C ASP A 610 -1.55 11.79 -72.00
N TYR A 611 -0.71 10.82 -72.39
CA TYR A 611 -0.61 10.35 -73.78
C TYR A 611 -1.96 9.80 -74.28
N THR A 612 -2.61 8.94 -73.50
CA THR A 612 -3.91 8.35 -73.87
C THR A 612 -4.98 9.43 -74.07
N LYS A 613 -5.02 10.42 -73.17
CA LYS A 613 -5.95 11.56 -73.25
C LYS A 613 -5.69 12.43 -74.46
N GLN A 614 -4.42 12.70 -74.78
CA GLN A 614 -4.04 13.48 -75.95
C GLN A 614 -4.38 12.75 -77.25
N LEU A 615 -4.11 11.45 -77.31
CA LEU A 615 -4.49 10.60 -78.44
C LEU A 615 -6.01 10.58 -78.67
N GLN A 616 -6.80 10.44 -77.61
CA GLN A 616 -8.27 10.47 -77.70
C GLN A 616 -8.78 11.82 -78.20
N ARG A 617 -8.19 12.92 -77.74
CA ARG A 617 -8.53 14.28 -78.22
C ARG A 617 -8.23 14.44 -79.71
N LEU A 618 -7.05 14.01 -80.17
CA LEU A 618 -6.66 14.11 -81.57
C LEU A 618 -7.55 13.25 -82.49
N LEU A 619 -7.95 12.07 -82.01
CA LEU A 619 -8.93 11.23 -82.70
C LEU A 619 -10.26 11.95 -82.90
N GLN A 620 -10.82 12.51 -81.82
CA GLN A 620 -12.09 13.24 -81.87
C GLN A 620 -12.00 14.50 -82.75
N GLU A 621 -10.90 15.25 -82.67
CA GLU A 621 -10.69 16.43 -83.50
C GLU A 621 -10.63 16.09 -84.99
N THR A 622 -9.92 15.01 -85.34
CA THR A 622 -9.82 14.53 -86.72
C THR A 622 -11.17 14.04 -87.24
N GLU A 623 -11.93 13.32 -86.42
CA GLU A 623 -13.29 12.86 -86.75
C GLU A 623 -14.27 14.03 -86.93
N GLN A 624 -14.20 15.04 -86.07
CA GLN A 624 -15.03 16.25 -86.18
C GLN A 624 -14.71 17.03 -87.46
N ASN A 625 -13.44 17.16 -87.82
CA ASN A 625 -13.02 17.83 -89.06
C ASN A 625 -13.53 17.06 -90.30
N TYR A 626 -13.47 15.73 -90.28
CA TYR A 626 -14.08 14.89 -91.32
C TYR A 626 -15.59 15.11 -91.43
N ASN A 627 -16.32 15.00 -90.32
CA ASN A 627 -17.78 15.14 -90.30
C ASN A 627 -18.22 16.54 -90.74
N THR A 628 -17.48 17.58 -90.36
CA THR A 628 -17.71 18.95 -90.81
C THR A 628 -17.59 19.05 -92.32
N LEU A 629 -16.55 18.44 -92.91
CA LEU A 629 -16.34 18.45 -94.35
C LEU A 629 -17.47 17.72 -95.10
N CYS A 630 -17.90 16.55 -94.61
CA CYS A 630 -19.01 15.79 -95.19
C CYS A 630 -20.39 16.45 -95.03
N SER A 631 -20.55 17.30 -94.02
CA SER A 631 -21.79 18.06 -93.83
C SER A 631 -21.94 19.21 -94.83
N ILE A 632 -20.82 19.74 -95.35
CA ILE A 632 -20.80 20.86 -96.31
C ILE A 632 -21.19 20.37 -97.71
N ASP A 633 -20.65 19.23 -98.14
CA ASP A 633 -21.08 18.55 -99.36
C ASP A 633 -20.91 17.04 -99.24
N LYS A 634 -22.02 16.30 -99.29
CA LYS A 634 -22.03 14.85 -99.17
C LYS A 634 -21.30 14.16 -100.34
N LYS A 635 -21.28 14.78 -101.53
CA LYS A 635 -20.64 14.21 -102.73
C LYS A 635 -19.12 14.12 -102.58
N LEU A 636 -18.52 14.94 -101.72
CA LEU A 636 -17.09 14.87 -101.41
C LEU A 636 -16.75 13.57 -100.68
N CYS A 637 -17.68 13.01 -99.90
CA CYS A 637 -17.47 11.86 -99.03
C CYS A 637 -17.93 10.52 -99.62
N GLU A 638 -18.32 10.48 -100.90
CA GLU A 638 -18.65 9.25 -101.63
C GLU A 638 -17.37 8.50 -102.04
N CYS A 639 -16.61 8.04 -101.04
CA CYS A 639 -15.38 7.29 -101.23
C CYS A 639 -15.68 5.78 -101.21
N PRO A 640 -15.21 4.98 -102.20
CA PRO A 640 -15.42 3.54 -102.17
C PRO A 640 -14.79 2.92 -100.92
N ALA A 641 -15.47 1.91 -100.34
CA ALA A 641 -15.09 1.23 -99.10
C ALA A 641 -13.68 0.61 -99.15
#